data_AF-A0A9E3RQ71-F1
#
_entry.id   AF-A0A9E3RQ71-F1
#
_cell.length_a   1.000
_cell.length_b   1.000
_cell.length_c   1.000
_cell.angle_alpha   90.00
_cell.angle_beta   90.00
_cell.angle_gamma   90.00
#
_symmetry.space_group_name_H-M   'P 1'
#
loop_
_entity.id
_entity.type
_entity.pdbx_description
1 polymer ?
#
loop_
_entity_poly.entity_id
_entity_poly.type
_entity_poly.pdbx_seq_one_letter_code
_entity_poly.pdbx_strand_id
1 'polypeptide(L)'
;MVRGSDIRGKARAVLIAVAFVSGVAAQTFPPMSVEISADHPLFLFAVPPSDTLDGAAYAQQVAGIWAALPEPMKPFSVLAISVDTPDATARDQAVRTALQSLQQAEIPVALQIADANPMGVYPIPLADELLATFPCVKGVLAADLDFNTYDRFGGGGDFGAPPAARWLTTAVEIAAHNGRFIAIRLAGPRWLRLMSNPACRPLYAQLMACRAFVVPLVDTDKGDTIAQQGALMGMWLEGAVDQWGVSASSNWYRNASFLEPGVFGRRKEPVEMPPKLYRAMLLNGAMGGATAYAFDVPGDLWFGERAKYWQESIQPALREMVQQGLIARREFVQKKAAVACQLAVAPTPEAFQINLRDVDGVRDQGLLMLGAYGMERPGQISELIPNTGRHYWVPILSAFAPADVSSMFGRIVPAGTTPSAQAWNQLLDQFHQPDGGGTAFVSRVGRGVFVMHTQENLYSEQTFEIPSLPAPVVGLEAERQNGTVVLKWPFREGDVSFKIYKRPYPGGEFDLIAEGTDRRTWTDPTPSADAAFAYAVTALTNEQAPYSGTVNYGDYLAFSVAESRIVEEAVISNIAAMAKGQPLETPADARPKSQVWWPNTEGLPEDKIPLAKEIAERLETLDKAFAAEDLDTVLDLYTTEYQDAQWWRFQYVKRAFQWFFERYGACRMDRQIREWDFSAFDSSGQVRVLVYCRFSGTAISDPSGRIGQTQAFFPCNDTGEVWFTLSMKEQVWRIERTEPSLPNMAEILSFSAGPYDKFVPGPDVYKK
;
A
#
# COMPACT_ATOMS: atom_id res chain seq x y z
N MET A 1 15.78 0.54 -79.54
CA MET A 1 14.81 0.55 -80.65
C MET A 1 13.62 -0.28 -80.21
N VAL A 2 12.46 0.37 -80.05
CA VAL A 2 11.06 -0.13 -80.06
C VAL A 2 10.64 -1.25 -79.07
N ARG A 3 9.50 -0.96 -78.40
CA ARG A 3 8.67 -1.79 -77.50
C ARG A 3 7.89 -2.92 -78.24
N GLY A 4 7.41 -3.89 -77.46
CA GLY A 4 6.20 -4.69 -77.72
C GLY A 4 6.33 -6.12 -77.17
N SER A 5 5.67 -6.46 -76.06
CA SER A 5 4.48 -7.37 -75.95
C SER A 5 4.75 -8.82 -76.41
N ASP A 6 4.36 -9.90 -75.75
CA ASP A 6 3.11 -10.18 -75.03
C ASP A 6 3.19 -11.47 -74.15
N ILE A 7 2.11 -11.70 -73.40
CA ILE A 7 1.69 -12.64 -72.34
C ILE A 7 1.73 -14.17 -72.63
N ARG A 8 2.08 -15.01 -71.62
CA ARG A 8 1.30 -16.13 -70.96
C ARG A 8 2.16 -17.24 -70.30
N GLY A 9 1.89 -17.51 -69.02
CA GLY A 9 1.39 -18.83 -68.58
C GLY A 9 2.34 -19.94 -68.05
N LYS A 10 2.50 -19.95 -66.71
CA LYS A 10 2.49 -21.11 -65.76
C LYS A 10 3.51 -22.26 -65.89
N ALA A 11 4.32 -22.44 -64.83
CA ALA A 11 4.54 -23.73 -64.17
C ALA A 11 4.97 -23.51 -62.69
N ARG A 12 4.33 -24.23 -61.76
CA ARG A 12 4.62 -24.25 -60.31
C ARG A 12 5.76 -25.22 -60.02
N ALA A 13 6.70 -24.83 -59.15
CA ALA A 13 7.61 -25.75 -58.46
C ALA A 13 7.30 -25.70 -56.95
N VAL A 14 7.13 -26.89 -56.36
CA VAL A 14 6.92 -27.14 -54.94
C VAL A 14 8.29 -27.30 -54.28
N LEU A 15 8.56 -26.55 -53.22
CA LEU A 15 9.70 -26.73 -52.33
C LEU A 15 9.15 -27.06 -50.94
N ILE A 16 9.43 -28.28 -50.47
CA ILE A 16 9.08 -28.77 -49.14
C ILE A 16 10.18 -28.31 -48.17
N ALA A 17 9.83 -27.44 -47.22
CA ALA A 17 10.64 -27.16 -46.04
C ALA A 17 10.08 -27.97 -44.87
N VAL A 18 10.92 -28.86 -44.31
CA VAL A 18 10.62 -29.62 -43.09
C VAL A 18 10.89 -28.71 -41.90
N ALA A 19 9.84 -28.24 -41.25
CA ALA A 19 9.90 -27.62 -39.92
C ALA A 19 9.48 -28.67 -38.89
N PHE A 20 10.41 -29.10 -38.05
CA PHE A 20 10.08 -29.76 -36.79
C PHE A 20 9.67 -28.66 -35.80
N VAL A 21 8.36 -28.38 -35.73
CA VAL A 21 7.75 -27.66 -34.62
C VAL A 21 7.08 -28.72 -33.74
N SER A 22 7.62 -28.91 -32.54
CA SER A 22 6.91 -29.58 -31.45
C SER A 22 5.68 -28.73 -31.12
N GLY A 23 4.51 -29.18 -31.57
CA GLY A 23 3.23 -28.53 -31.32
C GLY A 23 2.85 -28.64 -29.85
N VAL A 24 2.99 -27.54 -29.11
CA VAL A 24 2.03 -27.20 -28.06
C VAL A 24 1.05 -26.25 -28.74
N ALA A 25 -0.20 -26.68 -28.93
CA ALA A 25 -1.24 -25.76 -29.37
C ALA A 25 -1.30 -24.62 -28.35
N ALA A 26 -1.12 -23.37 -28.78
CA ALA A 26 -1.33 -22.23 -27.90
C ALA A 26 -2.77 -22.30 -27.39
N GLN A 27 -2.94 -22.53 -26.08
CA GLN A 27 -4.26 -22.47 -25.45
C GLN A 27 -4.83 -21.09 -25.75
N THR A 28 -5.94 -21.06 -26.47
CA THR A 28 -6.57 -19.79 -26.86
C THR A 28 -7.69 -19.57 -25.86
N PHE A 29 -7.41 -18.81 -24.81
CA PHE A 29 -8.42 -18.41 -23.84
C PHE A 29 -9.43 -17.43 -24.49
N PRO A 30 -10.70 -17.41 -24.05
CA PRO A 30 -11.67 -16.40 -24.48
C PRO A 30 -11.21 -14.99 -24.06
N PRO A 31 -11.69 -13.90 -24.68
CA PRO A 31 -11.39 -12.56 -24.20
C PRO A 31 -11.90 -12.36 -22.76
N MET A 32 -11.21 -11.51 -21.99
CA MET A 32 -11.66 -11.18 -20.63
C MET A 32 -13.01 -10.48 -20.65
N SER A 33 -13.88 -10.85 -19.73
CA SER A 33 -15.24 -10.31 -19.58
C SER A 33 -15.30 -8.85 -19.12
N VAL A 34 -14.18 -8.29 -18.68
CA VAL A 34 -14.01 -6.90 -18.25
C VAL A 34 -12.74 -6.37 -18.86
N GLU A 35 -12.77 -5.13 -19.35
CA GLU A 35 -11.57 -4.42 -19.75
C GLU A 35 -10.89 -3.86 -18.49
N ILE A 36 -9.61 -4.15 -18.34
CA ILE A 36 -8.77 -3.59 -17.28
C ILE A 36 -7.60 -2.94 -17.98
N SER A 37 -7.40 -1.65 -17.77
CA SER A 37 -6.28 -0.88 -18.34
C SER A 37 -6.06 0.42 -17.55
N ALA A 38 -5.05 1.21 -17.93
CA ALA A 38 -4.83 2.53 -17.34
C ALA A 38 -5.97 3.52 -17.66
N ASP A 39 -6.64 3.35 -18.79
CA ASP A 39 -7.78 4.19 -19.20
C ASP A 39 -9.11 3.60 -18.70
N HIS A 40 -9.15 2.30 -18.39
CA HIS A 40 -10.30 1.60 -17.80
C HIS A 40 -9.89 0.82 -16.55
N PRO A 41 -9.62 1.50 -15.41
CA PRO A 41 -9.24 0.81 -14.19
C PRO A 41 -10.39 -0.03 -13.61
N LEU A 42 -10.04 -1.06 -12.84
CA LEU A 42 -10.97 -1.90 -12.10
C LEU A 42 -11.06 -1.44 -10.64
N PHE A 43 -12.26 -1.17 -10.15
CA PHE A 43 -12.56 -0.90 -8.75
C PHE A 43 -13.32 -2.08 -8.15
N LEU A 44 -12.72 -2.72 -7.14
CA LEU A 44 -13.28 -3.86 -6.41
C LEU A 44 -13.74 -3.40 -5.04
N PHE A 45 -15.05 -3.44 -4.80
CA PHE A 45 -15.63 -2.98 -3.54
C PHE A 45 -16.20 -4.16 -2.75
N ALA A 46 -15.62 -4.44 -1.59
CA ALA A 46 -16.12 -5.50 -0.71
C ALA A 46 -17.51 -5.17 -0.18
N VAL A 47 -18.41 -6.13 -0.27
CA VAL A 47 -19.71 -6.14 0.39
C VAL A 47 -19.55 -6.89 1.72
N PRO A 48 -20.24 -6.49 2.80
CA PRO A 48 -20.22 -7.26 4.06
C PRO A 48 -20.58 -8.72 3.79
N PRO A 49 -19.83 -9.69 4.33
CA PRO A 49 -20.15 -11.11 4.15
C PRO A 49 -21.56 -11.40 4.64
N SER A 50 -22.25 -12.35 4.00
CA SER A 50 -23.53 -12.80 4.53
C SER A 50 -23.33 -13.73 5.73
N ASP A 51 -23.83 -13.31 6.88
CA ASP A 51 -23.94 -14.14 8.10
C ASP A 51 -25.15 -15.12 8.04
N THR A 52 -25.94 -15.06 6.97
CA THR A 52 -27.13 -15.90 6.76
C THR A 52 -26.97 -16.78 5.53
N LEU A 53 -27.57 -17.97 5.54
CA LEU A 53 -27.65 -18.82 4.34
C LEU A 53 -28.78 -18.40 3.37
N ASP A 54 -29.40 -17.23 3.60
CA ASP A 54 -30.43 -16.68 2.72
C ASP A 54 -29.81 -15.87 1.57
N GLY A 55 -29.49 -16.58 0.49
CA GLY A 55 -28.91 -15.98 -0.71
C GLY A 55 -29.79 -14.92 -1.37
N ALA A 56 -31.12 -14.98 -1.23
CA ALA A 56 -32.03 -14.01 -1.83
C ALA A 56 -32.00 -12.69 -1.06
N ALA A 57 -32.05 -12.75 0.28
CA ALA A 57 -31.88 -11.57 1.13
C ALA A 57 -30.51 -10.90 0.90
N TYR A 58 -29.45 -11.70 0.78
CA TYR A 58 -28.13 -11.19 0.50
C TYR A 58 -28.04 -10.50 -0.88
N ALA A 59 -28.63 -11.08 -1.93
CA ALA A 59 -28.68 -10.44 -3.24
C ALA A 59 -29.45 -9.09 -3.22
N GLN A 60 -30.51 -8.98 -2.43
CA GLN A 60 -31.24 -7.72 -2.27
C GLN A 60 -30.37 -6.64 -1.62
N GLN A 61 -29.57 -7.00 -0.61
CA GLN A 61 -28.61 -6.08 0.01
C GLN A 61 -27.55 -5.62 -1.00
N VAL A 62 -26.94 -6.55 -1.73
CA VAL A 62 -25.95 -6.26 -2.78
C VAL A 62 -26.54 -5.34 -3.85
N ALA A 63 -27.79 -5.59 -4.28
CA ALA A 63 -28.48 -4.75 -5.25
C ALA A 63 -28.74 -3.32 -4.74
N GLY A 64 -29.10 -3.16 -3.47
CA GLY A 64 -29.23 -1.85 -2.84
C GLY A 64 -27.90 -1.08 -2.81
N ILE A 65 -26.80 -1.77 -2.49
CA ILE A 65 -25.44 -1.19 -2.49
C ILE A 65 -25.03 -0.74 -3.90
N TRP A 66 -25.26 -1.58 -4.91
CA TRP A 66 -24.98 -1.23 -6.31
C TRP A 66 -25.80 -0.04 -6.81
N ALA A 67 -27.09 0.02 -6.46
CA ALA A 67 -27.96 1.11 -6.84
C ALA A 67 -27.49 2.46 -6.27
N ALA A 68 -26.90 2.45 -5.08
CA ALA A 68 -26.38 3.64 -4.40
C ALA A 68 -24.99 4.10 -4.89
N LEU A 69 -24.27 3.28 -5.67
CA LEU A 69 -22.97 3.66 -6.22
C LEU A 69 -23.13 4.79 -7.26
N PRO A 70 -22.31 5.85 -7.23
CA PRO A 70 -22.40 6.93 -8.22
C PRO A 70 -22.26 6.42 -9.68
N GLU A 71 -23.16 6.87 -10.56
CA GLU A 71 -23.22 6.44 -11.97
C GLU A 71 -21.86 6.53 -12.72
N PRO A 72 -21.05 7.60 -12.58
CA PRO A 72 -19.77 7.68 -13.27
C PRO A 72 -18.75 6.61 -12.86
N MET A 73 -18.95 5.94 -11.72
CA MET A 73 -18.05 4.91 -11.22
C MET A 73 -18.47 3.50 -11.64
N LYS A 74 -19.76 3.26 -11.90
CA LYS A 74 -20.28 1.94 -12.27
C LYS A 74 -19.54 1.26 -13.43
N PRO A 75 -19.13 1.95 -14.51
CA PRO A 75 -18.40 1.32 -15.62
C PRO A 75 -17.07 0.67 -15.23
N PHE A 76 -16.46 1.12 -14.13
CA PHE A 76 -15.17 0.65 -13.63
C PHE A 76 -15.32 -0.33 -12.46
N SER A 77 -16.54 -0.59 -12.00
CA SER A 77 -16.77 -1.18 -10.67
C SER A 77 -17.31 -2.61 -10.72
N VAL A 78 -16.84 -3.43 -9.78
CA VAL A 78 -17.33 -4.79 -9.52
C VAL A 78 -17.48 -4.95 -8.01
N LEU A 79 -18.60 -5.54 -7.56
CA LEU A 79 -18.82 -5.82 -6.14
C LEU A 79 -18.21 -7.17 -5.74
N ALA A 80 -17.33 -7.16 -4.75
CA ALA A 80 -16.74 -8.37 -4.19
C ALA A 80 -17.69 -8.96 -3.13
N ILE A 81 -18.16 -10.17 -3.37
CA ILE A 81 -19.13 -10.86 -2.51
C ILE A 81 -18.53 -12.13 -1.90
N SER A 82 -18.92 -12.41 -0.66
CA SER A 82 -18.63 -13.66 0.06
C SER A 82 -19.83 -14.11 0.89
N VAL A 83 -19.86 -15.41 1.23
CA VAL A 83 -20.84 -16.01 2.14
C VAL A 83 -20.06 -16.84 3.16
N ASP A 84 -20.16 -16.46 4.44
CA ASP A 84 -19.29 -16.99 5.49
C ASP A 84 -19.95 -18.17 6.20
N THR A 85 -19.64 -19.38 5.72
CA THR A 85 -20.02 -20.63 6.39
C THR A 85 -18.96 -21.71 6.16
N PRO A 86 -18.63 -22.52 7.19
CA PRO A 86 -17.70 -23.64 7.04
C PRO A 86 -18.26 -24.81 6.23
N ASP A 87 -19.59 -24.87 6.02
CA ASP A 87 -20.23 -25.90 5.19
C ASP A 87 -20.18 -25.48 3.71
N ALA A 88 -19.31 -26.13 2.94
CA ALA A 88 -19.12 -25.84 1.53
C ALA A 88 -20.39 -26.07 0.68
N THR A 89 -21.25 -27.03 1.04
CA THR A 89 -22.48 -27.32 0.27
C THR A 89 -23.53 -26.24 0.53
N ALA A 90 -23.72 -25.87 1.80
CA ALA A 90 -24.62 -24.79 2.17
C ALA A 90 -24.16 -23.45 1.58
N ARG A 91 -22.84 -23.19 1.59
CA ARG A 91 -22.24 -22.02 0.94
C ARG A 91 -22.58 -21.96 -0.54
N ASP A 92 -22.40 -23.05 -1.26
CA ASP A 92 -22.65 -23.11 -2.70
C ASP A 92 -24.12 -22.88 -3.06
N GLN A 93 -25.04 -23.46 -2.31
CA GLN A 93 -26.47 -23.22 -2.50
C GLN A 93 -26.86 -21.76 -2.26
N ALA A 94 -26.34 -21.14 -1.21
CA ALA A 94 -26.60 -19.73 -0.91
C ALA A 94 -26.01 -18.82 -2.00
N VAL A 95 -24.77 -19.07 -2.43
CA VAL A 95 -24.10 -18.31 -3.51
C VAL A 95 -24.89 -18.43 -4.81
N ARG A 96 -25.31 -19.62 -5.24
CA ARG A 96 -26.12 -19.79 -6.46
C ARG A 96 -27.42 -19.02 -6.41
N THR A 97 -28.10 -19.05 -5.28
CA THR A 97 -29.38 -18.34 -5.07
C THR A 97 -29.16 -16.82 -5.17
N ALA A 98 -28.08 -16.31 -4.58
CA ALA A 98 -27.71 -14.91 -4.71
C ALA A 98 -27.38 -14.54 -6.17
N LEU A 99 -26.52 -15.32 -6.84
CA LEU A 99 -26.09 -15.08 -8.22
C LEU A 99 -27.24 -15.12 -9.23
N GLN A 100 -28.26 -15.98 -9.04
CA GLN A 100 -29.46 -15.97 -9.87
C GLN A 100 -30.17 -14.61 -9.84
N SER A 101 -30.36 -14.05 -8.65
CA SER A 101 -31.00 -12.74 -8.47
C SER A 101 -30.14 -11.60 -9.01
N LEU A 102 -28.83 -11.64 -8.73
CA LEU A 102 -27.88 -10.62 -9.20
C LEU A 102 -27.70 -10.62 -10.72
N GLN A 103 -27.77 -11.80 -11.35
CA GLN A 103 -27.75 -11.92 -12.80
C GLN A 103 -28.98 -11.31 -13.46
N GLN A 104 -30.17 -11.50 -12.89
CA GLN A 104 -31.40 -10.87 -13.39
C GLN A 104 -31.35 -9.34 -13.29
N ALA A 105 -30.62 -8.81 -12.30
CA ALA A 105 -30.38 -7.38 -12.12
C ALA A 105 -29.16 -6.85 -12.89
N GLU A 106 -28.46 -7.70 -13.66
CA GLU A 106 -27.25 -7.35 -14.42
C GLU A 106 -26.12 -6.74 -13.58
N ILE A 107 -26.01 -7.13 -12.31
CA ILE A 107 -25.02 -6.57 -11.37
C ILE A 107 -23.69 -7.31 -11.52
N PRO A 108 -22.57 -6.63 -11.83
CA PRO A 108 -21.27 -7.28 -11.95
C PRO A 108 -20.66 -7.58 -10.57
N VAL A 109 -20.27 -8.85 -10.36
CA VAL A 109 -19.70 -9.30 -9.08
C VAL A 109 -18.40 -10.07 -9.25
N ALA A 110 -17.59 -10.10 -8.18
CA ALA A 110 -16.44 -10.97 -8.01
C ALA A 110 -16.65 -11.86 -6.79
N LEU A 111 -16.42 -13.17 -6.92
CA LEU A 111 -16.66 -14.12 -5.83
C LEU A 111 -15.37 -14.41 -5.06
N GLN A 112 -15.38 -14.25 -3.74
CA GLN A 112 -14.30 -14.76 -2.89
C GLN A 112 -14.35 -16.28 -2.82
N ILE A 113 -13.28 -16.92 -3.32
CA ILE A 113 -13.16 -18.38 -3.40
C ILE A 113 -12.06 -18.94 -2.51
N ALA A 114 -11.19 -18.10 -1.95
CA ALA A 114 -10.21 -18.50 -0.94
C ALA A 114 -9.74 -17.31 -0.11
N ASP A 115 -9.40 -17.60 1.15
CA ASP A 115 -8.68 -16.71 2.05
C ASP A 115 -7.68 -17.51 2.90
N ALA A 116 -7.16 -16.91 3.98
CA ALA A 116 -6.26 -17.57 4.92
C ALA A 116 -6.90 -18.76 5.68
N ASN A 117 -8.23 -18.85 5.74
CA ASN A 117 -8.93 -19.95 6.39
C ASN A 117 -9.11 -21.12 5.40
N PRO A 118 -8.43 -22.26 5.61
CA PRO A 118 -8.52 -23.41 4.70
C PRO A 118 -9.95 -23.99 4.61
N MET A 119 -10.80 -23.77 5.61
CA MET A 119 -12.22 -24.19 5.57
C MET A 119 -13.08 -23.34 4.63
N GLY A 120 -12.63 -22.11 4.34
CA GLY A 120 -13.28 -21.18 3.41
C GLY A 120 -12.97 -21.46 1.94
N VAL A 121 -11.94 -22.25 1.65
CA VAL A 121 -11.48 -22.52 0.28
C VAL A 121 -12.56 -23.26 -0.53
N TYR A 122 -12.93 -22.68 -1.66
CA TYR A 122 -13.96 -23.20 -2.54
C TYR A 122 -13.45 -24.41 -3.34
N PRO A 123 -14.25 -25.49 -3.45
CA PRO A 123 -13.90 -26.59 -4.34
C PRO A 123 -13.82 -26.14 -5.80
N ILE A 124 -12.70 -26.43 -6.47
CA ILE A 124 -12.44 -26.00 -7.85
C ILE A 124 -13.57 -26.38 -8.83
N PRO A 125 -14.12 -27.62 -8.83
CA PRO A 125 -15.18 -27.97 -9.79
C PRO A 125 -16.46 -27.14 -9.61
N LEU A 126 -16.78 -26.77 -8.36
CA LEU A 126 -17.95 -25.93 -8.09
C LEU A 126 -17.70 -24.49 -8.54
N ALA A 127 -16.50 -23.96 -8.28
CA ALA A 127 -16.12 -22.63 -8.76
C ALA A 127 -16.19 -22.54 -10.29
N ASP A 128 -15.67 -23.53 -11.01
CA ASP A 128 -15.74 -23.60 -12.49
C ASP A 128 -17.19 -23.59 -12.99
N GLU A 129 -18.07 -24.39 -12.38
CA GLU A 129 -19.49 -24.43 -12.72
C GLU A 129 -20.18 -23.06 -12.50
N LEU A 130 -19.86 -22.36 -11.41
CA LEU A 130 -20.39 -21.02 -11.15
C LEU A 130 -19.96 -20.02 -12.22
N LEU A 131 -18.68 -20.02 -12.61
CA LEU A 131 -18.15 -19.09 -13.62
C LEU A 131 -18.74 -19.32 -15.01
N ALA A 132 -18.99 -20.60 -15.35
CA ALA A 132 -19.66 -20.99 -16.58
C ALA A 132 -21.15 -20.62 -16.59
N THR A 133 -21.83 -20.76 -15.45
CA THR A 133 -23.29 -20.59 -15.34
C THR A 133 -23.72 -19.12 -15.20
N PHE A 134 -22.91 -18.29 -14.53
CA PHE A 134 -23.29 -16.93 -14.16
C PHE A 134 -22.38 -15.85 -14.80
N PRO A 135 -22.70 -15.38 -16.03
CA PRO A 135 -22.03 -14.24 -16.66
C PRO A 135 -21.96 -12.93 -15.84
N CYS A 136 -22.81 -12.76 -14.82
CA CYS A 136 -22.69 -11.63 -13.89
C CYS A 136 -21.44 -11.71 -13.02
N VAL A 137 -20.88 -12.90 -12.80
CA VAL A 137 -19.59 -13.10 -12.14
C VAL A 137 -18.48 -12.74 -13.12
N LYS A 138 -17.83 -11.60 -12.90
CA LYS A 138 -16.76 -11.06 -13.75
C LYS A 138 -15.38 -11.56 -13.36
N GLY A 139 -15.22 -11.97 -12.11
CA GLY A 139 -13.96 -12.49 -11.59
C GLY A 139 -14.09 -13.25 -10.28
N VAL A 140 -12.97 -13.73 -9.78
CA VAL A 140 -12.84 -14.40 -8.49
C VAL A 140 -11.72 -13.79 -7.66
N LEU A 141 -11.80 -13.95 -6.34
CA LEU A 141 -10.84 -13.41 -5.38
C LEU A 141 -10.21 -14.53 -4.55
N ALA A 142 -8.89 -14.49 -4.45
CA ALA A 142 -8.11 -15.33 -3.55
C ALA A 142 -7.23 -14.44 -2.66
N ALA A 143 -7.38 -14.54 -1.35
CA ALA A 143 -6.67 -13.70 -0.39
C ALA A 143 -5.74 -14.52 0.52
N ASP A 144 -4.64 -13.91 0.97
CA ASP A 144 -3.81 -14.34 2.10
C ASP A 144 -3.34 -15.81 2.11
N LEU A 145 -3.25 -16.44 0.93
CA LEU A 145 -2.68 -17.76 0.73
C LEU A 145 -1.21 -17.81 1.16
N ASP A 146 -0.80 -18.88 1.83
CA ASP A 146 0.55 -18.99 2.38
C ASP A 146 1.53 -19.72 1.44
N PHE A 147 2.73 -19.14 1.30
CA PHE A 147 3.87 -19.64 0.52
C PHE A 147 5.15 -19.75 1.37
N ASN A 148 5.03 -19.67 2.70
CA ASN A 148 6.14 -19.72 3.66
C ASN A 148 6.61 -21.14 4.03
N THR A 149 6.21 -22.15 3.26
CA THR A 149 6.61 -23.54 3.52
C THR A 149 7.66 -23.98 2.52
N TYR A 150 8.79 -24.48 3.04
CA TYR A 150 9.93 -24.99 2.28
C TYR A 150 10.04 -26.50 2.52
N ASP A 151 9.35 -27.29 1.67
CA ASP A 151 9.43 -28.75 1.71
C ASP A 151 10.40 -29.28 0.66
N ARG A 152 11.18 -30.28 1.04
CA ARG A 152 12.10 -31.02 0.15
C ARG A 152 11.52 -32.37 -0.28
N PHE A 153 10.29 -32.67 0.11
CA PHE A 153 9.63 -33.93 -0.22
C PHE A 153 9.67 -34.19 -1.73
N GLY A 154 10.12 -35.38 -2.11
CA GLY A 154 10.25 -35.80 -3.52
C GLY A 154 11.27 -35.01 -4.35
N GLY A 155 12.20 -34.26 -3.74
CA GLY A 155 13.24 -33.51 -4.46
C GLY A 155 12.83 -32.12 -4.94
N GLY A 156 11.69 -31.57 -4.48
CA GLY A 156 11.33 -30.16 -4.67
C GLY A 156 10.63 -29.79 -5.99
N GLY A 157 10.13 -30.77 -6.75
CA GLY A 157 9.26 -30.56 -7.93
C GLY A 157 7.77 -30.42 -7.55
N ASP A 158 6.86 -30.95 -8.39
CA ASP A 158 5.40 -30.86 -8.19
C ASP A 158 4.91 -31.38 -6.81
N PHE A 159 5.61 -32.39 -6.27
CA PHE A 159 5.32 -32.94 -4.95
C PHE A 159 5.76 -32.03 -3.79
N GLY A 160 6.69 -31.10 -4.02
CA GLY A 160 7.15 -30.11 -3.05
C GLY A 160 6.36 -28.80 -3.05
N ALA A 161 5.49 -28.58 -4.04
CA ALA A 161 4.65 -27.38 -4.13
C ALA A 161 3.72 -27.27 -2.89
N PRO A 162 3.60 -26.08 -2.26
CA PRO A 162 2.63 -25.88 -1.19
C PRO A 162 1.19 -26.19 -1.67
N PRO A 163 0.30 -26.72 -0.81
CA PRO A 163 -1.09 -26.97 -1.18
C PRO A 163 -1.80 -25.75 -1.78
N ALA A 164 -1.55 -24.57 -1.21
CA ALA A 164 -2.07 -23.31 -1.73
C ALA A 164 -1.56 -22.99 -3.14
N ALA A 165 -0.29 -23.27 -3.44
CA ALA A 165 0.28 -23.06 -4.77
C ALA A 165 -0.39 -23.96 -5.81
N ARG A 166 -0.58 -25.25 -5.50
CA ARG A 166 -1.27 -26.19 -6.40
C ARG A 166 -2.72 -25.79 -6.65
N TRP A 167 -3.45 -25.44 -5.59
CA TRP A 167 -4.84 -25.00 -5.72
C TRP A 167 -4.94 -23.73 -6.57
N LEU A 168 -4.07 -22.74 -6.33
CA LEU A 168 -4.08 -21.48 -7.05
C LEU A 168 -3.70 -21.65 -8.52
N THR A 169 -2.77 -22.56 -8.85
CA THR A 169 -2.47 -22.91 -10.24
C THR A 169 -3.74 -23.31 -10.99
N THR A 170 -4.55 -24.20 -10.42
CA THR A 170 -5.81 -24.62 -11.04
C THR A 170 -6.86 -23.50 -11.02
N ALA A 171 -6.95 -22.70 -9.95
CA ALA A 171 -7.87 -21.58 -9.87
C ALA A 171 -7.62 -20.52 -10.95
N VAL A 172 -6.36 -20.22 -11.25
CA VAL A 172 -5.95 -19.32 -12.34
C VAL A 172 -6.36 -19.85 -13.70
N GLU A 173 -6.16 -21.14 -13.94
CA GLU A 173 -6.54 -21.79 -15.18
C GLU A 173 -8.06 -21.77 -15.42
N ILE A 174 -8.88 -22.08 -14.41
CA ILE A 174 -10.34 -22.06 -14.55
C ILE A 174 -10.86 -20.64 -14.79
N ALA A 175 -10.27 -19.63 -14.16
CA ALA A 175 -10.67 -18.24 -14.37
C ALA A 175 -10.40 -17.83 -15.83
N ALA A 176 -9.21 -18.15 -16.34
CA ALA A 176 -8.83 -17.89 -17.72
C ALA A 176 -9.71 -18.64 -18.74
N HIS A 177 -9.99 -19.93 -18.52
CA HIS A 177 -10.89 -20.73 -19.38
C HIS A 177 -12.29 -20.13 -19.49
N ASN A 178 -12.79 -19.52 -18.42
CA ASN A 178 -14.08 -18.87 -18.39
C ASN A 178 -14.03 -17.39 -18.82
N GLY A 179 -12.87 -16.84 -19.16
CA GLY A 179 -12.72 -15.41 -19.53
C GLY A 179 -12.96 -14.47 -18.35
N ARG A 180 -12.64 -14.90 -17.13
CA ARG A 180 -12.83 -14.17 -15.88
C ARG A 180 -11.49 -13.77 -15.30
N PHE A 181 -11.41 -12.62 -14.66
CA PHE A 181 -10.18 -12.26 -13.94
C PHE A 181 -10.10 -13.03 -12.61
N ILE A 182 -8.89 -13.27 -12.13
CA ILE A 182 -8.61 -13.70 -10.76
C ILE A 182 -7.78 -12.62 -10.09
N ALA A 183 -8.37 -11.98 -9.07
CA ALA A 183 -7.68 -11.04 -8.22
C ALA A 183 -7.04 -11.79 -7.03
N ILE A 184 -5.73 -11.68 -6.90
CA ILE A 184 -4.94 -12.38 -5.89
C ILE A 184 -4.40 -11.34 -4.93
N ARG A 185 -4.86 -11.33 -3.68
CA ARG A 185 -4.38 -10.41 -2.65
C ARG A 185 -3.47 -11.16 -1.70
N LEU A 186 -2.21 -10.75 -1.59
CA LEU A 186 -1.28 -11.32 -0.62
C LEU A 186 -0.64 -10.19 0.18
N ALA A 187 -0.57 -10.37 1.50
CA ALA A 187 0.11 -9.43 2.38
C ALA A 187 1.53 -9.88 2.77
N GLY A 188 2.37 -8.91 3.14
CA GLY A 188 3.72 -9.13 3.64
C GLY A 188 4.66 -9.73 2.59
N PRO A 189 5.66 -10.55 2.97
CA PRO A 189 6.66 -11.06 2.02
C PRO A 189 6.14 -12.18 1.12
N ARG A 190 4.83 -12.48 1.09
CA ARG A 190 4.26 -13.63 0.36
C ARG A 190 4.48 -13.56 -1.15
N TRP A 191 4.39 -12.37 -1.76
CA TRP A 191 4.74 -12.18 -3.17
C TRP A 191 6.20 -12.53 -3.45
N LEU A 192 7.12 -12.02 -2.62
CA LEU A 192 8.55 -12.29 -2.72
C LEU A 192 8.84 -13.79 -2.59
N ARG A 193 8.11 -14.52 -1.73
CA ARG A 193 8.21 -15.97 -1.60
C ARG A 193 7.73 -16.69 -2.85
N LEU A 194 6.57 -16.33 -3.39
CA LEU A 194 6.06 -16.90 -4.64
C LEU A 194 7.08 -16.72 -5.79
N MET A 195 7.71 -15.55 -5.86
CA MET A 195 8.67 -15.15 -6.90
C MET A 195 10.07 -15.74 -6.75
N SER A 196 10.38 -16.41 -5.63
CA SER A 196 11.74 -16.93 -5.36
C SER A 196 11.79 -18.38 -4.91
N ASN A 197 10.71 -18.93 -4.35
CA ASN A 197 10.63 -20.31 -3.91
C ASN A 197 10.48 -21.25 -5.12
N PRO A 198 11.44 -22.16 -5.38
CA PRO A 198 11.35 -23.11 -6.50
C PRO A 198 10.06 -23.93 -6.53
N ALA A 199 9.49 -24.23 -5.36
CA ALA A 199 8.24 -24.97 -5.24
C ALA A 199 7.02 -24.21 -5.79
N CYS A 200 7.13 -22.89 -5.93
CA CYS A 200 6.12 -22.01 -6.53
C CYS A 200 6.36 -21.78 -8.04
N ARG A 201 7.43 -22.32 -8.63
CA ARG A 201 7.75 -22.12 -10.06
C ARG A 201 6.63 -22.59 -11.00
N PRO A 202 5.94 -23.73 -10.78
CA PRO A 202 4.80 -24.11 -11.62
C PRO A 202 3.66 -23.09 -11.57
N LEU A 203 3.36 -22.55 -10.39
CA LEU A 203 2.37 -21.48 -10.23
C LEU A 203 2.82 -20.23 -10.99
N TYR A 204 4.06 -19.78 -10.82
CA TYR A 204 4.59 -18.61 -11.54
C TYR A 204 4.47 -18.78 -13.07
N ALA A 205 4.80 -19.96 -13.60
CA ALA A 205 4.62 -20.27 -15.02
C ALA A 205 3.14 -20.20 -15.46
N GLN A 206 2.21 -20.65 -14.61
CA GLN A 206 0.78 -20.53 -14.86
C GLN A 206 0.31 -19.07 -14.86
N LEU A 207 0.83 -18.23 -13.95
CA LEU A 207 0.55 -16.79 -13.95
C LEU A 207 0.95 -16.17 -15.30
N MET A 208 2.14 -16.51 -15.82
CA MET A 208 2.60 -16.05 -17.13
C MET A 208 1.70 -16.53 -18.28
N ALA A 209 1.28 -17.80 -18.27
CA ALA A 209 0.44 -18.38 -19.30
C ALA A 209 -0.96 -17.74 -19.33
N CYS A 210 -1.49 -17.36 -18.16
CA CYS A 210 -2.79 -16.74 -17.99
C CYS A 210 -2.71 -15.23 -17.69
N ARG A 211 -1.58 -14.57 -18.00
CA ARG A 211 -1.21 -13.23 -17.52
C ARG A 211 -2.26 -12.13 -17.76
N ALA A 212 -3.05 -12.27 -18.81
CA ALA A 212 -4.14 -11.35 -19.10
C ALA A 212 -5.19 -11.38 -17.99
N PHE A 213 -5.51 -12.54 -17.41
CA PHE A 213 -6.58 -12.75 -16.44
C PHE A 213 -6.14 -12.61 -14.98
N VAL A 214 -4.84 -12.48 -14.71
CA VAL A 214 -4.32 -12.43 -13.35
C VAL A 214 -4.15 -10.98 -12.91
N VAL A 215 -4.77 -10.65 -11.77
CA VAL A 215 -4.69 -9.32 -11.16
C VAL A 215 -4.09 -9.46 -9.75
N PRO A 216 -2.76 -9.45 -9.62
CA PRO A 216 -2.12 -9.46 -8.30
C PRO A 216 -2.34 -8.10 -7.62
N LEU A 217 -2.65 -8.12 -6.32
CA LEU A 217 -2.92 -6.95 -5.51
C LEU A 217 -1.91 -6.87 -4.36
N VAL A 218 -1.32 -5.67 -4.17
CA VAL A 218 -0.57 -5.33 -2.97
C VAL A 218 -1.56 -5.16 -1.83
N ASP A 219 -1.41 -5.93 -0.76
CA ASP A 219 -2.18 -5.66 0.45
C ASP A 219 -1.48 -4.60 1.30
N THR A 220 -2.15 -3.46 1.47
CA THR A 220 -1.65 -2.36 2.30
C THR A 220 -1.77 -2.64 3.79
N ASP A 221 -2.51 -3.66 4.26
CA ASP A 221 -2.72 -3.90 5.69
C ASP A 221 -1.45 -4.24 6.47
N LYS A 222 -0.38 -4.65 5.81
CA LYS A 222 0.89 -5.04 6.46
C LYS A 222 2.01 -4.08 6.07
N GLY A 223 2.90 -3.79 7.01
CA GLY A 223 3.90 -2.71 6.89
C GLY A 223 5.06 -2.88 5.90
N ASP A 224 4.97 -3.83 4.96
CA ASP A 224 6.01 -4.05 3.94
C ASP A 224 5.55 -3.52 2.56
N THR A 225 4.73 -2.47 2.55
CA THR A 225 4.00 -2.01 1.37
C THR A 225 4.94 -1.60 0.24
N ILE A 226 6.05 -0.92 0.55
CA ILE A 226 7.04 -0.47 -0.43
C ILE A 226 7.64 -1.66 -1.21
N ALA A 227 8.08 -2.70 -0.51
CA ALA A 227 8.68 -3.88 -1.13
C ALA A 227 7.66 -4.66 -1.98
N GLN A 228 6.41 -4.79 -1.49
CA GLN A 228 5.34 -5.45 -2.24
C GLN A 228 4.97 -4.69 -3.52
N GLN A 229 4.92 -3.36 -3.46
CA GLN A 229 4.69 -2.53 -4.63
C GLN A 229 5.82 -2.66 -5.66
N GLY A 230 7.09 -2.64 -5.20
CA GLY A 230 8.24 -2.93 -6.07
C GLY A 230 8.12 -4.30 -6.74
N ALA A 231 7.66 -5.32 -6.01
CA ALA A 231 7.48 -6.69 -6.52
C ALA A 231 6.39 -6.80 -7.57
N LEU A 232 5.20 -6.23 -7.34
CA LEU A 232 4.11 -6.31 -8.32
C LEU A 232 4.37 -5.44 -9.56
N MET A 233 4.96 -4.26 -9.39
CA MET A 233 5.45 -3.47 -10.51
C MET A 233 6.51 -4.25 -11.30
N GLY A 234 7.41 -4.98 -10.63
CA GLY A 234 8.39 -5.86 -11.27
C GLY A 234 7.76 -7.01 -12.05
N MET A 235 6.81 -7.74 -11.46
CA MET A 235 6.04 -8.80 -12.15
C MET A 235 5.32 -8.29 -13.40
N TRP A 236 4.76 -7.08 -13.33
CA TRP A 236 4.14 -6.45 -14.47
C TRP A 236 5.16 -6.10 -15.56
N LEU A 237 6.25 -5.42 -15.20
CA LEU A 237 7.28 -4.99 -16.16
C LEU A 237 8.01 -6.17 -16.81
N GLU A 238 8.28 -7.24 -16.07
CA GLU A 238 8.91 -8.47 -16.60
C GLU A 238 7.95 -9.33 -17.43
N GLY A 239 6.66 -8.98 -17.46
CA GLY A 239 5.64 -9.63 -18.28
C GLY A 239 5.05 -10.90 -17.67
N ALA A 240 5.16 -11.07 -16.35
CA ALA A 240 4.51 -12.15 -15.62
C ALA A 240 2.99 -11.96 -15.51
N VAL A 241 2.54 -10.71 -15.47
CA VAL A 241 1.13 -10.30 -15.47
C VAL A 241 0.94 -9.11 -16.41
N ASP A 242 -0.25 -8.97 -17.00
CA ASP A 242 -0.55 -7.81 -17.85
C ASP A 242 -1.06 -6.61 -17.04
N GLN A 243 -1.58 -6.86 -15.83
CA GLN A 243 -2.10 -5.86 -14.89
C GLN A 243 -1.67 -6.17 -13.46
N TRP A 244 -1.75 -5.18 -12.58
CA TRP A 244 -1.59 -5.32 -11.13
C TRP A 244 -2.37 -4.24 -10.38
N GLY A 245 -2.48 -4.36 -9.07
CA GLY A 245 -3.30 -3.44 -8.27
C GLY A 245 -2.88 -3.25 -6.82
N VAL A 246 -3.67 -2.44 -6.13
CA VAL A 246 -3.54 -2.11 -4.71
C VAL A 246 -4.84 -2.47 -3.99
N SER A 247 -4.76 -3.16 -2.87
CA SER A 247 -5.85 -3.23 -1.90
C SER A 247 -5.64 -2.20 -0.80
N ALA A 248 -6.49 -1.17 -0.77
CA ALA A 248 -6.43 -0.07 0.17
C ALA A 248 -7.33 -0.34 1.38
N SER A 249 -6.81 -0.16 2.58
CA SER A 249 -7.55 -0.47 3.80
C SER A 249 -7.12 0.40 4.98
N SER A 250 -8.12 0.85 5.76
CA SER A 250 -7.89 1.62 6.99
C SER A 250 -7.26 0.80 8.11
N ASN A 251 -7.28 -0.54 8.03
CA ASN A 251 -6.65 -1.40 9.02
C ASN A 251 -5.12 -1.22 9.06
N TRP A 252 -4.51 -0.76 7.96
CA TRP A 252 -3.08 -0.43 7.90
C TRP A 252 -2.64 0.47 9.06
N TYR A 253 -3.40 1.52 9.37
CA TYR A 253 -3.02 2.50 10.39
C TYR A 253 -2.88 1.86 11.78
N ARG A 254 -3.83 1.01 12.16
CA ARG A 254 -3.76 0.21 13.38
C ARG A 254 -2.62 -0.81 13.33
N ASN A 255 -2.40 -1.46 12.18
CA ASN A 255 -1.36 -2.47 12.03
C ASN A 255 0.05 -1.85 12.05
N ALA A 256 0.19 -0.59 11.65
CA ALA A 256 1.37 0.26 11.82
C ALA A 256 1.56 0.73 13.27
N SER A 257 0.67 0.34 14.19
CA SER A 257 0.65 0.79 15.59
C SER A 257 0.54 2.31 15.72
N PHE A 258 -0.17 2.98 14.80
CA PHE A 258 -0.51 4.39 14.93
C PHE A 258 -1.86 4.51 15.65
N LEU A 259 -2.02 5.55 16.48
CA LEU A 259 -3.25 5.82 17.23
C LEU A 259 -3.87 7.16 16.83
N GLU A 260 -3.04 8.19 16.74
CA GLU A 260 -3.34 9.55 16.30
C GLU A 260 -2.00 10.22 15.96
N PRO A 261 -1.97 11.36 15.25
CA PRO A 261 -0.72 11.99 14.83
C PRO A 261 0.24 12.22 16.01
N GLY A 262 1.41 11.60 15.93
CA GLY A 262 2.49 11.62 16.91
C GLY A 262 2.34 10.63 18.05
N VAL A 263 1.34 9.74 18.01
CA VAL A 263 1.06 8.76 19.05
C VAL A 263 1.11 7.35 18.46
N PHE A 264 2.04 6.56 18.98
CA PHE A 264 2.29 5.17 18.62
C PHE A 264 1.79 4.25 19.73
N GLY A 265 1.26 3.08 19.42
CA GLY A 265 0.82 2.13 20.43
C GLY A 265 -0.23 1.13 19.98
N ARG A 266 -0.83 0.47 20.97
CA ARG A 266 -2.00 -0.40 20.82
C ARG A 266 -3.12 0.06 21.73
N ARG A 267 -4.36 -0.01 21.24
CA ARG A 267 -5.58 0.24 22.02
C ARG A 267 -6.63 -0.82 21.66
N LYS A 268 -7.55 -1.08 22.60
CA LYS A 268 -8.69 -1.97 22.38
C LYS A 268 -9.76 -1.35 21.50
N GLU A 269 -9.92 -0.03 21.58
CA GLU A 269 -10.89 0.70 20.78
C GLU A 269 -10.46 0.75 19.30
N PRO A 270 -11.40 0.80 18.35
CA PRO A 270 -11.09 0.96 16.96
C PRO A 270 -10.29 2.25 16.74
N VAL A 271 -9.09 2.10 16.18
CA VAL A 271 -8.30 3.26 15.77
C VAL A 271 -8.83 3.75 14.43
N GLU A 272 -9.11 5.05 14.34
CA GLU A 272 -9.51 5.68 13.09
C GLU A 272 -8.29 6.24 12.36
N MET A 273 -8.13 5.80 11.10
CA MET A 273 -7.15 6.37 10.19
C MET A 273 -7.64 7.74 9.71
N PRO A 274 -6.76 8.72 9.50
CA PRO A 274 -7.17 9.93 8.77
C PRO A 274 -7.58 9.63 7.33
N PRO A 275 -8.76 10.10 6.86
CA PRO A 275 -9.30 9.71 5.55
C PRO A 275 -8.35 9.91 4.37
N LYS A 276 -7.56 10.99 4.40
CA LYS A 276 -6.63 11.33 3.32
C LYS A 276 -5.57 10.28 3.05
N LEU A 277 -5.25 9.39 4.00
CA LEU A 277 -4.30 8.30 3.77
C LEU A 277 -4.75 7.31 2.70
N TYR A 278 -6.07 7.16 2.48
CA TYR A 278 -6.56 6.40 1.31
C TYR A 278 -6.03 6.99 0.01
N ARG A 279 -5.98 8.32 -0.10
CA ARG A 279 -5.47 8.98 -1.31
C ARG A 279 -4.00 8.66 -1.56
N ALA A 280 -3.17 8.59 -0.51
CA ALA A 280 -1.78 8.16 -0.64
C ALA A 280 -1.67 6.74 -1.21
N MET A 281 -2.44 5.78 -0.67
CA MET A 281 -2.46 4.39 -1.16
C MET A 281 -2.82 4.31 -2.65
N LEU A 282 -3.84 5.07 -3.07
CA LEU A 282 -4.31 5.09 -4.46
C LEU A 282 -3.30 5.72 -5.40
N LEU A 283 -2.74 6.88 -5.04
CA LEU A 283 -1.78 7.58 -5.88
C LEU A 283 -0.43 6.85 -5.97
N ASN A 284 -0.02 6.13 -4.92
CA ASN A 284 1.11 5.20 -4.99
C ASN A 284 0.88 4.12 -6.06
N GLY A 285 -0.29 3.49 -6.08
CA GLY A 285 -0.66 2.57 -7.16
C GLY A 285 -0.63 3.24 -8.54
N ALA A 286 -1.29 4.39 -8.67
CA ALA A 286 -1.43 5.09 -9.94
C ALA A 286 -0.08 5.47 -10.56
N MET A 287 0.85 5.99 -9.75
CA MET A 287 2.19 6.35 -10.23
C MET A 287 3.01 5.13 -10.66
N GLY A 288 2.78 3.96 -10.07
CA GLY A 288 3.43 2.70 -10.44
C GLY A 288 2.77 1.97 -11.62
N GLY A 289 1.62 2.48 -12.10
CA GLY A 289 0.85 1.88 -13.18
C GLY A 289 -0.14 0.80 -12.74
N ALA A 290 -0.55 0.78 -11.47
CA ALA A 290 -1.61 -0.10 -10.99
C ALA A 290 -2.96 0.24 -11.66
N THR A 291 -3.65 -0.77 -12.18
CA THR A 291 -4.93 -0.63 -12.88
C THR A 291 -6.10 -1.26 -12.13
N ALA A 292 -5.86 -1.88 -10.98
CA ALA A 292 -6.89 -2.42 -10.11
C ALA A 292 -6.79 -1.86 -8.68
N TYR A 293 -7.92 -1.50 -8.10
CA TYR A 293 -8.01 -0.92 -6.75
C TYR A 293 -9.10 -1.65 -5.97
N ALA A 294 -8.70 -2.39 -4.94
CA ALA A 294 -9.61 -3.11 -4.05
C ALA A 294 -9.78 -2.37 -2.72
N PHE A 295 -10.98 -2.49 -2.15
CA PHE A 295 -11.34 -1.89 -0.87
C PHE A 295 -12.02 -2.95 -0.01
N ASP A 296 -11.26 -3.50 0.93
CA ASP A 296 -11.65 -4.70 1.70
C ASP A 296 -12.32 -4.39 3.04
N VAL A 297 -12.59 -3.11 3.32
CA VAL A 297 -13.26 -2.67 4.55
C VAL A 297 -14.62 -2.05 4.19
N PRO A 298 -15.70 -2.85 4.16
CA PRO A 298 -17.03 -2.38 3.77
C PRO A 298 -17.53 -1.16 4.58
N GLY A 299 -17.16 -1.10 5.87
CA GLY A 299 -17.50 0.01 6.76
C GLY A 299 -16.97 1.38 6.31
N ASP A 300 -15.96 1.42 5.44
CA ASP A 300 -15.34 2.66 4.94
C ASP A 300 -15.96 3.16 3.62
N LEU A 301 -16.81 2.34 3.00
CA LEU A 301 -17.44 2.61 1.72
C LEU A 301 -18.71 3.46 1.88
N TRP A 302 -19.34 3.83 0.76
CA TRP A 302 -20.48 4.77 0.71
C TRP A 302 -21.71 4.31 1.49
N PHE A 303 -21.84 3.00 1.75
CA PHE A 303 -22.94 2.40 2.51
C PHE A 303 -22.54 2.03 3.95
N GLY A 304 -21.26 2.16 4.30
CA GLY A 304 -20.70 1.76 5.59
C GLY A 304 -20.86 2.83 6.67
N GLU A 305 -20.64 2.44 7.93
CA GLU A 305 -20.79 3.33 9.08
C GLU A 305 -19.73 4.46 9.15
N ARG A 306 -18.62 4.32 8.42
CA ARG A 306 -17.53 5.31 8.32
C ARG A 306 -17.43 5.89 6.90
N ALA A 307 -18.57 6.17 6.27
CA ALA A 307 -18.65 6.74 4.91
C ALA A 307 -17.88 8.07 4.70
N LYS A 308 -17.38 8.72 5.76
CA LYS A 308 -16.42 9.84 5.67
C LYS A 308 -15.17 9.49 4.86
N TYR A 309 -14.66 8.26 4.96
CA TYR A 309 -13.52 7.79 4.16
C TYR A 309 -13.82 7.84 2.66
N TRP A 310 -15.02 7.37 2.30
CA TRP A 310 -15.53 7.43 0.95
C TRP A 310 -15.65 8.87 0.44
N GLN A 311 -16.39 9.70 1.18
CA GLN A 311 -16.75 11.06 0.77
C GLN A 311 -15.53 11.99 0.70
N GLU A 312 -14.63 11.94 1.68
CA GLU A 312 -13.54 12.89 1.80
C GLU A 312 -12.28 12.51 0.99
N SER A 313 -12.14 11.23 0.62
CA SER A 313 -10.89 10.74 0.03
C SER A 313 -11.06 9.72 -1.08
N ILE A 314 -11.74 8.58 -0.86
CA ILE A 314 -11.75 7.47 -1.84
C ILE A 314 -12.43 7.91 -3.14
N GLN A 315 -13.69 8.37 -3.08
CA GLN A 315 -14.42 8.75 -4.29
C GLN A 315 -13.75 9.91 -5.03
N PRO A 316 -13.36 11.03 -4.38
CA PRO A 316 -12.67 12.12 -5.06
C PRO A 316 -11.38 11.67 -5.75
N ALA A 317 -10.57 10.83 -5.10
CA ALA A 317 -9.31 10.34 -5.66
C ALA A 317 -9.53 9.43 -6.88
N LEU A 318 -10.47 8.47 -6.80
CA LEU A 318 -10.79 7.59 -7.93
C LEU A 318 -11.34 8.37 -9.13
N ARG A 319 -12.25 9.33 -8.87
CA ARG A 319 -12.80 10.22 -9.90
C ARG A 319 -11.68 11.01 -10.60
N GLU A 320 -10.80 11.62 -9.82
CA GLU A 320 -9.67 12.39 -10.35
C GLU A 320 -8.71 11.53 -11.19
N MET A 321 -8.38 10.33 -10.70
CA MET A 321 -7.50 9.40 -11.40
C MET A 321 -8.03 9.03 -12.79
N VAL A 322 -9.33 8.76 -12.91
CA VAL A 322 -9.99 8.46 -14.19
C VAL A 322 -10.05 9.70 -15.07
N GLN A 323 -10.55 10.82 -14.55
CA GLN A 323 -10.78 12.05 -15.33
C GLN A 323 -9.49 12.66 -15.88
N GLN A 324 -8.41 12.62 -15.10
CA GLN A 324 -7.11 13.17 -15.51
C GLN A 324 -6.19 12.10 -16.15
N GLY A 325 -6.58 10.83 -16.14
CA GLY A 325 -5.75 9.72 -16.63
C GLY A 325 -4.43 9.62 -15.89
N LEU A 326 -4.47 9.64 -14.54
CA LEU A 326 -3.28 9.67 -13.70
C LEU A 326 -2.54 8.34 -13.62
N ILE A 327 -3.19 7.23 -13.98
CA ILE A 327 -2.56 5.91 -13.96
C ILE A 327 -1.50 5.86 -15.06
N ALA A 328 -0.25 5.65 -14.67
CA ALA A 328 0.87 5.61 -15.61
C ALA A 328 0.79 4.35 -16.49
N ARG A 329 0.86 4.54 -17.81
CA ARG A 329 0.96 3.42 -18.76
C ARG A 329 2.33 2.74 -18.68
N ARG A 330 2.38 1.46 -19.07
CA ARG A 330 3.56 0.60 -18.99
C ARG A 330 4.80 1.20 -19.61
N GLU A 331 4.67 1.80 -20.80
CA GLU A 331 5.77 2.41 -21.52
C GLU A 331 6.41 3.58 -20.75
N PHE A 332 5.62 4.34 -19.99
CA PHE A 332 6.14 5.45 -19.19
C PHE A 332 6.83 4.95 -17.92
N VAL A 333 6.24 3.96 -17.25
CA VAL A 333 6.84 3.33 -16.06
C VAL A 333 8.15 2.65 -16.44
N GLN A 334 8.15 1.85 -17.51
CA GLN A 334 9.35 1.16 -18.01
C GLN A 334 10.48 2.12 -18.36
N LYS A 335 10.16 3.25 -19.00
CA LYS A 335 11.17 4.28 -19.32
C LYS A 335 11.76 4.93 -18.07
N LYS A 336 10.97 5.05 -17.00
CA LYS A 336 11.37 5.73 -15.76
C LYS A 336 12.12 4.79 -14.80
N ALA A 337 11.70 3.53 -14.72
CA ALA A 337 12.29 2.50 -13.86
C ALA A 337 13.55 1.88 -14.52
N ALA A 338 14.66 2.63 -14.53
CA ALA A 338 15.87 2.23 -15.23
C ALA A 338 16.68 1.11 -14.54
N VAL A 339 16.60 1.01 -13.21
CA VAL A 339 17.31 0.01 -12.41
C VAL A 339 16.31 -0.92 -11.74
N ALA A 340 16.57 -2.23 -11.77
CA ALA A 340 15.76 -3.23 -11.09
C ALA A 340 16.60 -4.13 -10.18
N CYS A 341 15.98 -4.65 -9.12
CA CYS A 341 16.56 -5.66 -8.24
C CYS A 341 15.98 -7.03 -8.61
N GLN A 342 16.81 -8.03 -8.87
CA GLN A 342 16.34 -9.39 -9.15
C GLN A 342 16.50 -10.29 -7.94
N LEU A 343 15.42 -10.93 -7.52
CA LEU A 343 15.44 -11.88 -6.41
C LEU A 343 16.35 -13.07 -6.73
N ALA A 344 17.07 -13.55 -5.70
CA ALA A 344 17.75 -14.82 -5.72
C ALA A 344 16.75 -15.97 -5.51
N VAL A 345 17.04 -17.12 -6.13
CA VAL A 345 16.28 -18.35 -5.91
C VAL A 345 16.45 -18.79 -4.45
N ALA A 346 15.33 -19.06 -3.77
CA ALA A 346 15.30 -19.36 -2.34
C ALA A 346 14.68 -20.74 -2.08
N PRO A 347 15.46 -21.84 -2.07
CA PRO A 347 14.96 -23.18 -1.74
C PRO A 347 14.78 -23.43 -0.24
N THR A 348 15.21 -22.51 0.62
CA THR A 348 15.14 -22.62 2.09
C THR A 348 14.84 -21.27 2.73
N PRO A 349 14.37 -21.24 3.99
CA PRO A 349 14.24 -20.00 4.76
C PRO A 349 15.54 -19.19 4.85
N GLU A 350 16.68 -19.86 5.02
CA GLU A 350 18.00 -19.24 5.08
C GLU A 350 18.37 -18.57 3.74
N ALA A 351 18.19 -19.26 2.62
CA ALA A 351 18.46 -18.68 1.30
C ALA A 351 17.54 -17.48 1.00
N PHE A 352 16.32 -17.48 1.55
CA PHE A 352 15.40 -16.35 1.41
C PHE A 352 15.91 -15.08 2.12
N GLN A 353 16.76 -15.19 3.15
CA GLN A 353 17.36 -14.02 3.82
C GLN A 353 18.20 -13.17 2.86
N ILE A 354 18.80 -13.77 1.81
CA ILE A 354 19.55 -13.03 0.78
C ILE A 354 18.66 -11.97 0.11
N ASN A 355 17.39 -12.30 -0.13
CA ASN A 355 16.44 -11.38 -0.71
C ASN A 355 16.06 -10.27 0.28
N LEU A 356 15.72 -10.66 1.51
CA LEU A 356 15.25 -9.74 2.55
C LEU A 356 16.29 -8.73 2.99
N ARG A 357 17.57 -9.11 2.98
CA ARG A 357 18.70 -8.22 3.20
C ARG A 357 18.60 -6.93 2.38
N ASP A 358 18.14 -7.00 1.13
CA ASP A 358 17.95 -5.81 0.31
C ASP A 358 16.54 -5.25 0.43
N VAL A 359 15.49 -6.09 0.40
CA VAL A 359 14.11 -5.62 0.17
C VAL A 359 13.26 -5.44 1.42
N ASP A 360 13.66 -5.95 2.59
CA ASP A 360 12.88 -5.83 3.83
C ASP A 360 13.62 -4.99 4.87
N GLY A 361 13.29 -3.70 4.95
CA GLY A 361 13.84 -2.81 5.98
C GLY A 361 13.14 -2.93 7.33
N VAL A 362 11.96 -3.53 7.38
CA VAL A 362 11.14 -3.62 8.60
C VAL A 362 11.64 -4.77 9.48
N ARG A 363 11.99 -5.90 8.88
CA ARG A 363 12.33 -7.16 9.58
C ARG A 363 13.70 -7.73 9.22
N ASP A 364 14.46 -7.02 8.40
CA ASP A 364 15.82 -7.35 8.01
C ASP A 364 16.61 -6.03 7.78
N GLN A 365 17.70 -6.07 7.02
CA GLN A 365 18.58 -4.94 6.76
C GLN A 365 18.00 -3.94 5.75
N GLY A 366 17.17 -4.38 4.81
CA GLY A 366 16.53 -3.51 3.80
C GLY A 366 17.47 -2.57 3.05
N LEU A 367 18.66 -3.01 2.66
CA LEU A 367 19.69 -2.14 2.09
C LEU A 367 19.22 -1.36 0.85
N LEU A 368 18.41 -1.98 -0.03
CA LEU A 368 17.81 -1.29 -1.16
C LEU A 368 16.79 -0.26 -0.69
N MET A 369 15.91 -0.62 0.26
CA MET A 369 14.88 0.29 0.77
C MET A 369 15.50 1.54 1.40
N LEU A 370 16.50 1.35 2.27
CA LEU A 370 17.26 2.44 2.88
C LEU A 370 18.02 3.28 1.85
N GLY A 371 18.64 2.65 0.84
CA GLY A 371 19.44 3.34 -0.16
C GLY A 371 18.63 4.12 -1.19
N ALA A 372 17.50 3.56 -1.62
CA ALA A 372 16.62 4.14 -2.63
C ALA A 372 15.70 5.21 -2.05
N TYR A 373 15.14 4.97 -0.87
CA TYR A 373 14.05 5.77 -0.33
C TYR A 373 14.42 6.45 0.97
N GLY A 374 15.34 5.88 1.75
CA GLY A 374 15.51 6.23 3.16
C GLY A 374 14.33 5.73 4.00
N MET A 375 14.54 5.55 5.29
CA MET A 375 13.50 5.16 6.24
C MET A 375 13.67 5.95 7.53
N GLU A 376 12.58 6.48 8.09
CA GLU A 376 12.64 7.32 9.29
C GLU A 376 13.00 6.46 10.51
N ARG A 377 12.24 5.40 10.74
CA ARG A 377 12.45 4.50 11.87
C ARG A 377 11.94 3.09 11.57
N PRO A 378 12.74 2.27 10.87
CA PRO A 378 12.33 0.94 10.43
C PRO A 378 11.83 0.07 11.59
N GLY A 379 10.69 -0.61 11.39
CA GLY A 379 10.03 -1.40 12.42
C GLY A 379 8.90 -0.61 13.11
N GLN A 380 9.25 0.50 13.76
CA GLN A 380 8.27 1.33 14.49
C GLN A 380 7.37 2.13 13.56
N ILE A 381 7.93 2.67 12.48
CA ILE A 381 7.19 3.41 11.45
C ILE A 381 7.10 2.48 10.24
N SER A 382 5.90 1.97 10.01
CA SER A 382 5.56 1.28 8.77
C SER A 382 5.27 2.34 7.71
N GLU A 383 6.15 2.47 6.73
CA GLU A 383 6.05 3.49 5.68
C GLU A 383 5.18 3.00 4.52
N LEU A 384 4.21 3.84 4.14
CA LEU A 384 3.40 3.69 2.94
C LEU A 384 4.03 4.42 1.77
N ILE A 385 4.61 5.59 2.04
CA ILE A 385 5.14 6.53 1.06
C ILE A 385 6.67 6.53 1.18
N PRO A 386 7.42 6.33 0.09
CA PRO A 386 8.86 6.50 0.13
C PRO A 386 9.26 7.89 0.61
N ASN A 387 10.28 8.00 1.46
CA ASN A 387 10.75 9.31 1.96
C ASN A 387 11.39 10.21 0.88
N THR A 388 11.61 9.67 -0.32
CA THR A 388 12.01 10.47 -1.49
C THR A 388 11.54 9.83 -2.80
N GLY A 389 11.20 10.68 -3.77
CA GLY A 389 10.89 10.28 -5.14
C GLY A 389 12.10 10.26 -6.09
N ARG A 390 13.30 10.60 -5.59
CA ARG A 390 14.52 10.81 -6.38
C ARG A 390 14.86 9.67 -7.34
N HIS A 391 14.69 8.42 -6.89
CA HIS A 391 15.03 7.23 -7.67
C HIS A 391 13.82 6.58 -8.33
N TYR A 392 12.64 7.20 -8.24
CA TYR A 392 11.36 6.56 -8.56
C TYR A 392 11.22 5.19 -7.86
N TRP A 393 10.23 4.38 -8.23
CA TRP A 393 10.12 3.02 -7.74
C TRP A 393 11.14 2.10 -8.42
N VAL A 394 11.88 1.33 -7.62
CA VAL A 394 12.77 0.25 -8.09
C VAL A 394 11.97 -1.04 -8.21
N PRO A 395 11.78 -1.60 -9.42
CA PRO A 395 11.11 -2.87 -9.61
C PRO A 395 11.90 -4.02 -8.98
N ILE A 396 11.19 -4.94 -8.35
CA ILE A 396 11.73 -6.19 -7.82
C ILE A 396 11.28 -7.32 -8.75
N LEU A 397 12.24 -7.89 -9.47
CA LEU A 397 12.02 -8.93 -10.48
C LEU A 397 12.04 -10.31 -9.83
N SER A 398 11.27 -11.23 -10.42
CA SER A 398 11.23 -12.62 -10.01
C SER A 398 12.58 -13.30 -10.19
N ALA A 399 12.89 -14.26 -9.32
CA ALA A 399 14.02 -15.15 -9.52
C ALA A 399 13.82 -16.04 -10.77
N PHE A 400 12.57 -16.12 -11.25
CA PHE A 400 12.15 -16.89 -12.42
C PHE A 400 11.88 -16.01 -13.65
N ALA A 401 12.21 -14.71 -13.59
CA ALA A 401 12.04 -13.78 -14.69
C ALA A 401 12.71 -14.31 -15.98
N PRO A 402 12.04 -14.19 -17.15
CA PRO A 402 12.63 -14.56 -18.44
C PRO A 402 13.95 -13.82 -18.73
N ALA A 403 14.87 -14.46 -19.46
CA ALA A 403 16.21 -13.91 -19.71
C ALA A 403 16.22 -12.65 -20.60
N ASP A 404 15.21 -12.47 -21.44
CA ASP A 404 15.03 -11.32 -22.35
C ASP A 404 14.67 -10.01 -21.60
N VAL A 405 14.17 -10.12 -20.36
CA VAL A 405 13.92 -8.99 -19.45
C VAL A 405 15.15 -8.14 -19.20
N SER A 406 16.35 -8.73 -19.30
CA SER A 406 17.63 -8.03 -19.15
C SER A 406 17.82 -6.83 -20.08
N SER A 407 17.21 -6.86 -21.26
CA SER A 407 17.29 -5.77 -22.24
C SER A 407 16.37 -4.58 -21.93
N MET A 408 15.40 -4.75 -21.02
CA MET A 408 14.40 -3.74 -20.68
C MET A 408 14.88 -2.73 -19.63
N PHE A 409 15.95 -3.04 -18.90
CA PHE A 409 16.49 -2.22 -17.82
C PHE A 409 17.91 -1.75 -18.15
N GLY A 410 18.24 -0.52 -17.74
CA GLY A 410 19.63 -0.03 -17.81
C GLY A 410 20.56 -0.82 -16.89
N ARG A 411 20.03 -1.33 -15.78
CA ARG A 411 20.76 -2.20 -14.85
C ARG A 411 19.82 -3.16 -14.12
N ILE A 412 20.20 -4.44 -14.09
CA ILE A 412 19.63 -5.42 -13.15
C ILE A 412 20.70 -5.76 -12.12
N VAL A 413 20.32 -5.71 -10.85
CA VAL A 413 21.19 -6.03 -9.71
C VAL A 413 20.64 -7.27 -9.02
N PRO A 414 21.39 -8.37 -8.93
CA PRO A 414 20.96 -9.52 -8.15
C PRO A 414 20.93 -9.20 -6.66
N ALA A 415 19.90 -9.67 -5.95
CA ALA A 415 19.79 -9.55 -4.50
C ALA A 415 21.02 -10.17 -3.81
N GLY A 416 21.45 -9.55 -2.71
CA GLY A 416 22.62 -9.93 -1.92
C GLY A 416 23.95 -9.38 -2.44
N THR A 417 24.00 -8.73 -3.61
CA THR A 417 25.28 -8.35 -4.23
C THR A 417 25.78 -6.95 -3.88
N THR A 418 24.87 -6.03 -3.58
CA THR A 418 25.24 -4.67 -3.18
C THR A 418 25.65 -4.65 -1.69
N PRO A 419 26.80 -4.07 -1.31
CA PRO A 419 27.34 -4.22 0.04
C PRO A 419 26.65 -3.34 1.11
N SER A 420 26.02 -2.23 0.72
CA SER A 420 25.41 -1.28 1.66
C SER A 420 24.30 -0.43 1.02
N ALA A 421 23.49 0.21 1.85
CA ALA A 421 22.49 1.18 1.40
C ALA A 421 23.11 2.36 0.65
N GLN A 422 24.29 2.83 1.07
CA GLN A 422 25.02 3.88 0.38
C GLN A 422 25.46 3.46 -1.03
N ALA A 423 25.88 2.20 -1.21
CA ALA A 423 26.24 1.68 -2.53
C ALA A 423 25.00 1.57 -3.45
N TRP A 424 23.84 1.21 -2.91
CA TRP A 424 22.56 1.29 -3.65
C TRP A 424 22.24 2.71 -4.09
N ASN A 425 22.31 3.67 -3.17
CA ASN A 425 22.07 5.08 -3.44
C ASN A 425 22.98 5.61 -4.58
N GLN A 426 24.29 5.38 -4.48
CA GLN A 426 25.26 5.78 -5.50
C GLN A 426 25.03 5.10 -6.86
N LEU A 427 24.53 3.87 -6.87
CA LEU A 427 24.17 3.19 -8.11
C LEU A 427 22.95 3.86 -8.75
N LEU A 428 21.89 4.11 -7.98
CA LEU A 428 20.64 4.69 -8.50
C LEU A 428 20.84 6.13 -9.00
N ASP A 429 21.70 6.92 -8.35
CA ASP A 429 22.08 8.27 -8.78
C ASP A 429 22.70 8.32 -10.19
N GLN A 430 23.26 7.20 -10.68
CA GLN A 430 23.82 7.13 -12.04
C GLN A 430 22.73 7.03 -13.12
N PHE A 431 21.52 6.59 -12.75
CA PHE A 431 20.43 6.31 -13.68
C PHE A 431 19.23 7.24 -13.53
N HIS A 432 19.10 7.92 -12.38
CA HIS A 432 17.94 8.73 -12.05
C HIS A 432 18.30 10.20 -11.83
N GLN A 433 17.38 11.08 -12.22
CA GLN A 433 17.43 12.50 -11.91
C GLN A 433 16.15 12.86 -11.13
N PRO A 434 16.23 13.69 -10.08
CA PRO A 434 15.04 14.13 -9.36
C PRO A 434 14.05 14.86 -10.27
N ASP A 435 12.75 14.58 -10.14
CA ASP A 435 11.70 15.29 -10.88
C ASP A 435 11.37 16.67 -10.28
N GLY A 436 11.80 16.90 -9.04
CA GLY A 436 11.59 18.13 -8.29
C GLY A 436 12.54 18.26 -7.11
N GLY A 437 12.44 19.38 -6.42
CA GLY A 437 13.21 19.70 -5.21
C GLY A 437 12.32 19.76 -3.96
N GLY A 438 12.93 20.09 -2.82
CA GLY A 438 12.28 20.17 -1.52
C GLY A 438 12.46 18.91 -0.66
N THR A 439 11.71 18.84 0.44
CA THR A 439 11.74 17.75 1.41
C THR A 439 10.59 16.76 1.27
N ALA A 440 9.57 17.09 0.46
CA ALA A 440 8.47 16.18 0.15
C ALA A 440 8.86 15.14 -0.91
N PHE A 441 8.10 14.05 -1.00
CA PHE A 441 8.19 13.13 -2.12
C PHE A 441 7.67 13.83 -3.38
N VAL A 442 8.46 13.84 -4.46
CA VAL A 442 8.06 14.35 -5.78
C VAL A 442 8.41 13.33 -6.86
N SER A 443 7.44 12.94 -7.69
CA SER A 443 7.65 12.04 -8.81
C SER A 443 6.80 12.44 -10.02
N ARG A 444 7.38 12.45 -11.22
CA ARG A 444 6.71 12.73 -12.49
C ARG A 444 6.70 11.50 -13.38
N VAL A 445 5.53 10.98 -13.71
CA VAL A 445 5.41 9.79 -14.58
C VAL A 445 4.09 9.81 -15.36
N GLY A 446 4.17 9.44 -16.64
CA GLY A 446 3.00 9.49 -17.52
C GLY A 446 2.41 10.90 -17.59
N ARG A 447 1.12 11.01 -17.25
CA ARG A 447 0.38 12.27 -17.23
C ARG A 447 0.40 13.00 -15.88
N GLY A 448 0.99 12.41 -14.84
CA GLY A 448 0.95 12.92 -13.48
C GLY A 448 2.29 13.46 -12.97
N VAL A 449 2.22 14.49 -12.13
CA VAL A 449 3.24 14.82 -11.13
C VAL A 449 2.61 14.64 -9.75
N PHE A 450 3.22 13.80 -8.93
CA PHE A 450 2.74 13.43 -7.60
C PHE A 450 3.62 14.10 -6.57
N VAL A 451 2.99 14.77 -5.59
CA VAL A 451 3.68 15.37 -4.44
C VAL A 451 3.03 14.83 -3.18
N MET A 452 3.80 14.22 -2.30
CA MET A 452 3.27 13.58 -1.10
C MET A 452 4.06 13.96 0.14
N HIS A 453 3.33 14.25 1.22
CA HIS A 453 3.93 14.28 2.54
C HIS A 453 4.40 12.87 2.95
N THR A 454 5.63 12.74 3.44
CA THR A 454 6.23 11.42 3.66
C THR A 454 6.09 10.88 5.08
N GLN A 455 5.61 11.68 6.05
CA GLN A 455 5.40 11.18 7.42
C GLN A 455 3.93 10.86 7.64
N GLU A 456 3.61 9.59 7.84
CA GLU A 456 2.22 9.12 7.91
C GLU A 456 1.65 9.05 9.32
N ASN A 457 2.41 9.54 10.32
CA ASN A 457 1.92 9.69 11.68
C ASN A 457 2.49 10.93 12.39
N LEU A 458 2.99 11.94 11.67
CA LEU A 458 3.56 13.15 12.28
C LEU A 458 3.19 14.40 11.49
N TYR A 459 2.92 15.49 12.20
CA TYR A 459 2.86 16.81 11.57
C TYR A 459 4.26 17.33 11.28
N SER A 460 4.53 17.63 10.01
CA SER A 460 5.79 18.21 9.56
C SER A 460 5.57 18.93 8.24
N GLU A 461 5.83 20.23 8.21
CA GLU A 461 5.75 20.98 6.97
C GLU A 461 6.91 20.59 6.06
N GLN A 462 6.60 19.98 4.92
CA GLN A 462 7.55 19.63 3.88
C GLN A 462 7.40 20.56 2.68
N THR A 463 8.52 20.94 2.08
CA THR A 463 8.55 21.82 0.90
C THR A 463 8.62 21.00 -0.37
N PHE A 464 8.11 21.54 -1.47
CA PHE A 464 8.32 20.97 -2.80
C PHE A 464 8.57 22.05 -3.84
N GLU A 465 9.34 21.71 -4.88
CA GLU A 465 9.58 22.53 -6.05
C GLU A 465 9.45 21.67 -7.31
N ILE A 466 8.58 22.08 -8.24
CA ILE A 466 8.39 21.44 -9.54
C ILE A 466 8.85 22.43 -10.61
N PRO A 467 9.93 22.12 -11.36
CA PRO A 467 10.52 23.06 -12.31
C PRO A 467 9.58 23.48 -13.45
N SER A 468 8.65 22.60 -13.84
CA SER A 468 7.83 22.76 -15.04
C SER A 468 6.49 22.03 -14.89
N LEU A 469 5.42 22.81 -14.70
CA LEU A 469 4.02 22.38 -14.82
C LEU A 469 3.25 23.24 -15.82
N PRO A 470 2.14 22.73 -16.40
CA PRO A 470 1.26 23.53 -17.25
C PRO A 470 0.84 24.85 -16.61
N ALA A 471 1.09 25.96 -17.31
CA ALA A 471 0.84 27.30 -16.78
C ALA A 471 -0.67 27.55 -16.60
N PRO A 472 -1.12 28.03 -15.42
CA PRO A 472 -2.54 28.26 -15.14
C PRO A 472 -3.11 29.42 -15.95
N VAL A 473 -4.38 29.30 -16.37
CA VAL A 473 -5.14 30.40 -16.96
C VAL A 473 -5.41 31.45 -15.88
N VAL A 474 -5.09 32.71 -16.17
CA VAL A 474 -5.27 33.87 -15.27
C VAL A 474 -5.85 35.04 -16.05
N GLY A 475 -6.43 36.02 -15.35
CA GLY A 475 -7.11 37.18 -15.95
C GLY A 475 -8.50 36.86 -16.51
N LEU A 476 -9.21 35.92 -15.90
CA LEU A 476 -10.59 35.59 -16.20
C LEU A 476 -11.50 36.80 -15.96
N GLU A 477 -12.48 37.01 -16.82
CA GLU A 477 -13.55 37.98 -16.64
C GLU A 477 -14.89 37.28 -16.80
N ALA A 478 -15.83 37.57 -15.91
CA ALA A 478 -17.19 37.09 -15.96
C ALA A 478 -18.16 38.27 -16.02
N GLU A 479 -19.19 38.18 -16.86
CA GLU A 479 -20.14 39.26 -17.08
C GLU A 479 -21.55 38.69 -17.25
N ARG A 480 -22.52 39.16 -16.46
CA ARG A 480 -23.92 38.76 -16.56
C ARG A 480 -24.61 39.61 -17.63
N GLN A 481 -25.11 38.98 -18.69
CA GLN A 481 -25.81 39.63 -19.80
C GLN A 481 -27.09 38.88 -20.17
N ASN A 482 -28.23 39.58 -20.21
CA ASN A 482 -29.53 39.03 -20.69
C ASN A 482 -29.92 37.67 -20.07
N GLY A 483 -29.67 37.48 -18.77
CA GLY A 483 -29.98 36.22 -18.08
C GLY A 483 -28.94 35.10 -18.28
N THR A 484 -27.81 35.38 -18.94
CA THR A 484 -26.67 34.47 -19.13
C THR A 484 -25.42 35.02 -18.44
N VAL A 485 -24.38 34.20 -18.27
CA VAL A 485 -23.05 34.66 -17.83
C VAL A 485 -22.04 34.38 -18.94
N VAL A 486 -21.36 35.43 -19.40
CA VAL A 486 -20.30 35.35 -20.41
C VAL A 486 -18.95 35.38 -19.70
N LEU A 487 -18.15 34.34 -19.93
CA LEU A 487 -16.77 34.24 -19.48
C LEU A 487 -15.82 34.63 -20.62
N LYS A 488 -14.72 35.30 -20.29
CA LYS A 488 -13.62 35.67 -21.20
C LYS A 488 -12.28 35.51 -20.50
N TRP A 489 -11.26 35.07 -21.24
CA TRP A 489 -9.89 34.97 -20.71
C TRP A 489 -8.84 35.32 -21.77
N PRO A 490 -7.61 35.68 -21.37
CA PRO A 490 -6.56 36.11 -22.28
C PRO A 490 -6.11 35.03 -23.26
N PHE A 491 -5.49 35.45 -24.36
CA PHE A 491 -4.81 34.55 -25.30
C PHE A 491 -3.44 34.14 -24.76
N ARG A 492 -3.11 32.86 -24.90
CA ARG A 492 -1.75 32.32 -24.73
C ARG A 492 -1.47 31.39 -25.90
N GLU A 493 -0.27 31.47 -26.46
CA GLU A 493 0.08 30.79 -27.71
C GLU A 493 0.01 29.26 -27.58
N GLY A 494 0.38 28.73 -26.42
CA GLY A 494 0.36 27.30 -26.16
C GLY A 494 -0.98 26.65 -25.82
N ASP A 495 -2.07 27.41 -25.69
CA ASP A 495 -3.38 26.87 -25.30
C ASP A 495 -4.09 26.19 -26.48
N VAL A 496 -4.50 24.94 -26.29
CA VAL A 496 -5.12 24.09 -27.33
C VAL A 496 -6.63 24.02 -27.16
N SER A 497 -7.10 23.79 -25.94
CA SER A 497 -8.53 23.71 -25.60
C SER A 497 -8.74 24.05 -24.13
N PHE A 498 -9.96 24.44 -23.78
CA PHE A 498 -10.32 24.85 -22.43
C PHE A 498 -11.40 23.96 -21.80
N LYS A 499 -11.35 23.89 -20.47
CA LYS A 499 -12.43 23.36 -19.64
C LYS A 499 -12.93 24.46 -18.71
N ILE A 500 -14.24 24.55 -18.58
CA ILE A 500 -14.91 25.57 -17.79
C ILE A 500 -15.55 24.88 -16.59
N TYR A 501 -15.25 25.43 -15.42
CA TYR A 501 -15.74 24.94 -14.14
C TYR A 501 -16.64 25.96 -13.47
N LYS A 502 -17.56 25.47 -12.66
CA LYS A 502 -18.48 26.28 -11.85
C LYS A 502 -18.66 25.65 -10.49
N ARG A 503 -18.69 26.47 -9.45
CA ARG A 503 -19.05 26.08 -8.09
C ARG A 503 -20.03 27.07 -7.48
N PRO A 504 -20.87 26.66 -6.51
CA PRO A 504 -21.53 27.60 -5.61
C PRO A 504 -20.48 28.47 -4.88
N TYR A 505 -20.85 29.67 -4.44
CA TYR A 505 -19.97 30.56 -3.68
C TYR A 505 -20.65 30.98 -2.36
N PRO A 506 -19.93 31.03 -1.21
CA PRO A 506 -18.48 30.90 -1.04
C PRO A 506 -17.91 29.47 -0.95
N GLY A 507 -18.73 28.42 -0.89
CA GLY A 507 -18.27 27.02 -0.72
C GLY A 507 -18.75 26.06 -1.81
N GLY A 508 -18.32 24.79 -1.78
CA GLY A 508 -18.65 23.77 -2.77
C GLY A 508 -17.49 23.44 -3.71
N GLU A 509 -17.56 22.27 -4.36
CA GLU A 509 -16.55 21.83 -5.33
C GLU A 509 -16.80 22.41 -6.72
N PHE A 510 -15.73 22.51 -7.51
CA PHE A 510 -15.83 22.87 -8.93
C PHE A 510 -16.37 21.69 -9.75
N ASP A 511 -17.52 21.90 -10.38
CA ASP A 511 -18.08 21.00 -11.36
C ASP A 511 -17.65 21.43 -12.77
N LEU A 512 -17.27 20.46 -13.59
CA LEU A 512 -17.02 20.68 -15.02
C LEU A 512 -18.35 20.91 -15.74
N ILE A 513 -18.52 22.07 -16.37
CA ILE A 513 -19.76 22.43 -17.07
C ILE A 513 -19.60 22.55 -18.59
N ALA A 514 -18.36 22.65 -19.07
CA ALA A 514 -18.05 22.56 -20.49
C ALA A 514 -16.59 22.12 -20.70
N GLU A 515 -16.33 21.37 -21.76
CA GLU A 515 -15.00 20.89 -22.13
C GLU A 515 -14.75 20.97 -23.63
N GLY A 516 -13.48 20.98 -24.03
CA GLY A 516 -13.08 20.92 -25.44
C GLY A 516 -13.36 22.20 -26.22
N THR A 517 -13.53 23.35 -25.54
CA THR A 517 -13.76 24.62 -26.22
C THR A 517 -12.45 25.16 -26.79
N ASP A 518 -12.48 25.61 -28.04
CA ASP A 518 -11.34 26.26 -28.73
C ASP A 518 -11.43 27.79 -28.69
N ARG A 519 -12.54 28.32 -28.14
CA ARG A 519 -12.81 29.75 -28.01
C ARG A 519 -12.41 30.24 -26.63
N ARG A 520 -11.88 31.46 -26.60
CA ARG A 520 -11.52 32.22 -25.38
C ARG A 520 -12.71 32.88 -24.68
N THR A 521 -13.91 32.45 -25.05
CA THR A 521 -15.15 32.94 -24.47
C THR A 521 -16.15 31.80 -24.43
N TRP A 522 -16.93 31.77 -23.35
CA TRP A 522 -17.95 30.77 -23.15
C TRP A 522 -19.16 31.41 -22.45
N THR A 523 -20.35 30.93 -22.76
CA THR A 523 -21.61 31.46 -22.20
C THR A 523 -22.31 30.39 -21.40
N ASP A 524 -22.57 30.66 -20.12
CA ASP A 524 -23.50 29.88 -19.30
C ASP A 524 -24.93 30.27 -19.70
N PRO A 525 -25.69 29.36 -20.33
CA PRO A 525 -27.06 29.65 -20.75
C PRO A 525 -28.07 29.59 -19.60
N THR A 526 -27.70 28.97 -18.47
CA THR A 526 -28.60 28.68 -17.35
C THR A 526 -28.00 29.08 -16.00
N PRO A 527 -27.53 30.34 -15.83
CA PRO A 527 -27.06 30.78 -14.53
C PRO A 527 -28.28 31.01 -13.63
N SER A 528 -28.30 30.42 -12.42
CA SER A 528 -29.33 30.78 -11.44
C SER A 528 -29.25 32.28 -11.15
N ALA A 529 -30.40 32.95 -11.13
CA ALA A 529 -30.52 34.40 -10.98
C ALA A 529 -30.23 34.85 -9.54
N ASP A 530 -30.51 33.99 -8.56
CA ASP A 530 -30.52 34.33 -7.14
C ASP A 530 -29.32 33.78 -6.35
N ALA A 531 -28.44 33.02 -6.99
CA ALA A 531 -27.28 32.40 -6.35
C ALA A 531 -25.95 33.01 -6.84
N ALA A 532 -24.99 33.10 -5.93
CA ALA A 532 -23.61 33.46 -6.25
C ALA A 532 -22.84 32.21 -6.70
N PHE A 533 -22.08 32.34 -7.78
CA PHE A 533 -21.25 31.28 -8.32
C PHE A 533 -19.84 31.80 -8.61
N ALA A 534 -18.87 30.91 -8.46
CA ALA A 534 -17.51 31.14 -8.94
C ALA A 534 -17.28 30.30 -10.19
N TYR A 535 -16.68 30.92 -11.22
CA TYR A 535 -16.26 30.25 -12.44
C TYR A 535 -14.74 30.16 -12.48
N ALA A 536 -14.22 29.08 -13.03
CA ALA A 536 -12.80 28.91 -13.27
C ALA A 536 -12.57 28.25 -14.64
N VAL A 537 -11.35 28.41 -15.17
CA VAL A 537 -10.97 27.87 -16.47
C VAL A 537 -9.62 27.17 -16.37
N THR A 538 -9.51 25.99 -16.95
CA THR A 538 -8.22 25.32 -17.20
C THR A 538 -7.99 25.21 -18.70
N ALA A 539 -6.72 25.05 -19.09
CA ALA A 539 -6.32 24.84 -20.48
C ALA A 539 -5.49 23.56 -20.62
N LEU A 540 -5.76 22.80 -21.68
CA LEU A 540 -4.78 21.90 -22.26
C LEU A 540 -3.71 22.76 -22.94
N THR A 541 -2.47 22.75 -22.44
CA THR A 541 -1.46 23.72 -22.84
C THR A 541 -0.05 23.15 -22.85
N ASN A 542 0.80 23.66 -23.74
CA ASN A 542 2.23 23.40 -23.69
C ASN A 542 3.01 24.51 -22.95
N GLU A 543 2.34 25.60 -22.53
CA GLU A 543 2.93 26.63 -21.69
C GLU A 543 3.30 26.04 -20.33
N GLN A 544 4.50 26.34 -19.83
CA GLN A 544 5.00 25.79 -18.58
C GLN A 544 5.39 26.91 -17.62
N ALA A 545 5.15 26.70 -16.33
CA ALA A 545 5.59 27.57 -15.24
C ALA A 545 6.12 26.72 -14.07
N PRO A 546 7.13 27.20 -13.34
CA PRO A 546 7.56 26.55 -12.10
C PRO A 546 6.44 26.65 -11.05
N TYR A 547 6.40 25.67 -10.15
CA TYR A 547 5.49 25.68 -9.01
C TYR A 547 6.17 25.16 -7.76
N SER A 548 6.05 25.90 -6.67
CA SER A 548 6.53 25.53 -5.35
C SER A 548 5.44 25.71 -4.31
N GLY A 549 5.52 24.94 -3.23
CA GLY A 549 4.59 25.03 -2.13
C GLY A 549 5.02 24.17 -0.95
N THR A 550 4.09 23.95 -0.03
CA THR A 550 4.26 23.05 1.11
C THR A 550 3.17 21.99 1.13
N VAL A 551 3.50 20.85 1.74
CA VAL A 551 2.59 19.78 2.10
C VAL A 551 2.82 19.46 3.58
N ASN A 552 1.78 19.09 4.30
CA ASN A 552 1.85 18.64 5.69
C ASN A 552 1.07 17.32 5.83
N TYR A 553 0.98 16.78 7.04
CA TYR A 553 0.27 15.55 7.36
C TYR A 553 -1.13 15.47 6.71
N GLY A 554 -1.31 14.48 5.82
CA GLY A 554 -2.56 14.27 5.08
C GLY A 554 -2.61 14.92 3.69
N ASP A 555 -1.56 15.64 3.27
CA ASP A 555 -1.50 16.26 1.95
C ASP A 555 -0.83 15.35 0.92
N TYR A 556 -1.63 14.91 -0.04
CA TYR A 556 -1.20 14.06 -1.16
C TYR A 556 -1.74 14.68 -2.45
N LEU A 557 -0.88 15.36 -3.20
CA LEU A 557 -1.25 16.15 -4.37
C LEU A 557 -0.92 15.39 -5.67
N ALA A 558 -1.77 15.58 -6.67
CA ALA A 558 -1.52 15.12 -8.02
C ALA A 558 -1.78 16.28 -8.99
N PHE A 559 -0.90 16.45 -9.97
CA PHE A 559 -0.99 17.48 -10.99
C PHE A 559 -0.91 16.87 -12.37
N SER A 560 -1.70 17.38 -13.31
CA SER A 560 -1.57 17.02 -14.72
C SER A 560 -0.33 17.66 -15.35
N VAL A 561 0.36 16.93 -16.21
CA VAL A 561 1.46 17.45 -17.04
C VAL A 561 0.97 18.09 -18.34
N ALA A 562 -0.33 17.99 -18.65
CA ALA A 562 -0.93 18.48 -19.89
C ALA A 562 -1.98 19.56 -19.65
N GLU A 563 -2.74 19.45 -18.55
CA GLU A 563 -3.80 20.39 -18.21
C GLU A 563 -3.35 21.33 -17.09
N SER A 564 -3.62 22.62 -17.25
CA SER A 564 -3.31 23.62 -16.25
C SER A 564 -4.20 23.50 -15.02
N ARG A 565 -3.65 23.73 -13.85
CA ARG A 565 -4.39 23.82 -12.59
C ARG A 565 -5.33 25.04 -12.53
N ILE A 566 -6.37 24.93 -11.71
CA ILE A 566 -7.19 26.08 -11.30
C ILE A 566 -6.42 26.86 -10.24
N VAL A 567 -6.21 28.16 -10.46
CA VAL A 567 -5.58 29.08 -9.47
C VAL A 567 -6.36 30.36 -9.27
N GLU A 568 -7.34 30.62 -10.13
CA GLU A 568 -8.09 31.86 -10.21
C GLU A 568 -9.56 31.53 -10.41
N GLU A 569 -10.44 32.34 -9.81
CA GLU A 569 -11.88 32.25 -9.99
C GLU A 569 -12.52 33.63 -10.19
N ALA A 570 -13.61 33.70 -10.96
CA ALA A 570 -14.41 34.92 -11.10
C ALA A 570 -15.79 34.71 -10.46
N VAL A 571 -16.09 35.52 -9.44
CA VAL A 571 -17.30 35.37 -8.61
C VAL A 571 -18.41 36.30 -9.07
N ILE A 572 -19.49 35.74 -9.61
CA ILE A 572 -20.69 36.47 -10.04
C ILE A 572 -21.81 36.26 -9.03
N SER A 573 -22.49 37.34 -8.65
CA SER A 573 -23.67 37.31 -7.77
C SER A 573 -24.84 38.06 -8.42
N ASN A 574 -25.97 38.11 -7.72
CA ASN A 574 -27.11 38.96 -8.10
C ASN A 574 -26.81 40.47 -8.00
N ILE A 575 -25.76 40.86 -7.26
CA ILE A 575 -25.34 42.26 -7.08
C ILE A 575 -24.18 42.61 -8.01
N ALA A 576 -23.26 41.67 -8.28
CA ALA A 576 -22.11 41.87 -9.15
C ALA A 576 -22.41 41.40 -10.57
N ALA A 577 -22.80 42.32 -11.45
CA ALA A 577 -23.03 42.03 -12.87
C ALA A 577 -21.74 41.79 -13.67
N MET A 578 -20.58 42.16 -13.13
CA MET A 578 -19.26 41.90 -13.72
C MET A 578 -18.27 41.54 -12.60
N ALA A 579 -17.40 40.58 -12.86
CA ALA A 579 -16.36 40.15 -11.96
C ALA A 579 -15.04 39.92 -12.71
N LYS A 580 -13.95 40.36 -12.11
CA LYS A 580 -12.60 39.97 -12.54
C LYS A 580 -12.13 38.78 -11.73
N GLY A 581 -11.28 37.98 -12.34
CA GLY A 581 -10.66 36.84 -11.72
C GLY A 581 -9.82 37.28 -10.53
N GLN A 582 -9.92 36.51 -9.47
CA GLN A 582 -9.16 36.66 -8.24
C GLN A 582 -8.48 35.33 -7.90
N PRO A 583 -7.29 35.34 -7.29
CA PRO A 583 -6.66 34.11 -6.83
C PRO A 583 -7.59 33.33 -5.91
N LEU A 584 -7.56 32.00 -5.99
CA LEU A 584 -8.27 31.15 -5.05
C LEU A 584 -7.75 31.43 -3.63
N GLU A 585 -8.65 31.77 -2.71
CA GLU A 585 -8.32 31.86 -1.29
C GLU A 585 -7.95 30.45 -0.79
N THR A 586 -6.68 30.27 -0.45
CA THR A 586 -6.21 29.06 0.23
C THR A 586 -6.23 29.37 1.73
N PRO A 587 -7.06 28.69 2.53
CA PRO A 587 -7.05 28.86 3.97
C PRO A 587 -5.63 28.64 4.51
N ALA A 588 -5.21 29.46 5.46
CA ALA A 588 -3.94 29.23 6.13
C ALA A 588 -3.95 27.85 6.79
N ASP A 589 -2.88 27.07 6.59
CA ASP A 589 -2.75 25.78 7.23
C ASP A 589 -2.56 25.99 8.75
N ALA A 590 -3.57 25.56 9.51
CA ALA A 590 -3.57 25.67 10.97
C ALA A 590 -2.86 24.48 11.66
N ARG A 591 -2.45 23.46 10.90
CA ARG A 591 -1.73 22.29 11.44
C ARG A 591 -0.34 22.70 11.95
N PRO A 592 0.22 21.97 12.95
CA PRO A 592 1.59 22.20 13.39
C PRO A 592 2.58 22.07 12.22
N LYS A 593 3.57 22.98 12.16
CA LYS A 593 4.67 22.89 11.18
C LYS A 593 5.70 21.82 11.53
N SER A 594 5.74 21.39 12.78
CA SER A 594 6.62 20.33 13.28
C SER A 594 6.02 19.74 14.56
N GLN A 595 6.18 18.43 14.75
CA GLN A 595 5.77 17.72 15.95
C GLN A 595 6.94 16.94 16.55
N VAL A 596 7.25 17.19 17.81
CA VAL A 596 8.24 16.40 18.57
C VAL A 596 7.48 15.32 19.33
N TRP A 597 7.83 14.07 19.08
CA TRP A 597 7.22 12.92 19.77
C TRP A 597 8.20 12.21 20.72
N TRP A 598 9.51 12.45 20.56
CA TRP A 598 10.57 11.87 21.40
C TRP A 598 11.73 12.85 21.66
N PRO A 599 12.20 13.00 22.92
CA PRO A 599 11.47 12.63 24.14
C PRO A 599 10.25 13.54 24.31
N ASN A 600 9.13 12.97 24.74
CA ASN A 600 7.98 13.78 25.13
C ASN A 600 8.25 14.39 26.51
N THR A 601 8.43 15.70 26.58
CA THR A 601 8.59 16.47 27.84
C THR A 601 7.44 17.45 28.06
N GLU A 602 6.34 17.29 27.35
CA GLU A 602 5.16 18.15 27.49
C GLU A 602 4.60 18.04 28.92
N GLY A 603 4.24 19.19 29.50
CA GLY A 603 3.70 19.28 30.86
C GLY A 603 4.72 19.14 31.99
N LEU A 604 6.02 18.91 31.71
CA LEU A 604 7.05 18.84 32.74
C LEU A 604 7.47 20.22 33.26
N PRO A 605 7.76 20.36 34.57
CA PRO A 605 8.45 21.53 35.11
C PRO A 605 9.83 21.73 34.48
N GLU A 606 10.24 22.98 34.27
CA GLU A 606 11.52 23.31 33.61
C GLU A 606 12.75 22.68 34.28
N ASP A 607 12.75 22.51 35.60
CA ASP A 607 13.83 21.89 36.36
C ASP A 607 13.93 20.37 36.17
N LYS A 608 12.85 19.71 35.73
CA LYS A 608 12.81 18.26 35.46
C LYS A 608 13.15 17.89 34.02
N ILE A 609 13.08 18.84 33.09
CA ILE A 609 13.37 18.60 31.66
C ILE A 609 14.78 18.03 31.43
N PRO A 610 15.86 18.52 32.08
CA PRO A 610 17.19 17.94 31.91
C PRO A 610 17.26 16.47 32.34
N LEU A 611 16.67 16.13 33.49
CA LEU A 611 16.63 14.76 34.02
C LEU A 611 15.84 13.82 33.09
N ALA A 612 14.70 14.30 32.57
CA ALA A 612 13.90 13.55 31.62
C ALA A 612 14.68 13.25 30.32
N LYS A 613 15.47 14.20 29.83
CA LYS A 613 16.33 14.00 28.65
C LYS A 613 17.43 12.96 28.91
N GLU A 614 18.10 13.02 30.05
CA GLU A 614 19.11 12.00 30.43
C GLU A 614 18.51 10.59 30.50
N ILE A 615 17.32 10.44 31.09
CA ILE A 615 16.61 9.16 31.16
C ILE A 615 16.21 8.69 29.76
N ALA A 616 15.69 9.59 28.91
CA ALA A 616 15.33 9.26 27.54
C ALA A 616 16.54 8.79 26.72
N GLU A 617 17.72 9.39 26.90
CA GLU A 617 18.97 8.95 26.28
C GLU A 617 19.37 7.52 26.73
N ARG A 618 19.08 7.14 27.99
CA ARG A 618 19.25 5.74 28.43
C ARG A 618 18.27 4.80 27.75
N LEU A 619 17.02 5.21 27.56
CA LEU A 619 16.04 4.40 26.80
C LEU A 619 16.41 4.29 25.31
N GLU A 620 17.05 5.32 24.72
CA GLU A 620 17.64 5.20 23.38
C GLU A 620 18.84 4.25 23.34
N THR A 621 19.64 4.23 24.41
CA THR A 621 20.73 3.26 24.55
C THR A 621 20.17 1.84 24.60
N LEU A 622 19.05 1.62 25.31
CA LEU A 622 18.35 0.33 25.35
C LEU A 622 17.91 -0.12 23.95
N ASP A 623 17.28 0.77 23.18
CA ASP A 623 16.88 0.48 21.80
C ASP A 623 18.07 0.10 20.92
N LYS A 624 19.11 0.94 20.90
CA LYS A 624 20.31 0.69 20.07
C LYS A 624 21.01 -0.62 20.45
N ALA A 625 21.14 -0.90 21.74
CA ALA A 625 21.74 -2.13 22.25
C ALA A 625 20.88 -3.36 21.89
N PHE A 626 19.56 -3.25 22.03
CA PHE A 626 18.64 -4.32 21.66
C PHE A 626 18.69 -4.61 20.15
N ALA A 627 18.69 -3.57 19.32
CA ALA A 627 18.77 -3.70 17.86
C ALA A 627 20.12 -4.25 17.37
N ALA A 628 21.20 -4.02 18.13
CA ALA A 628 22.53 -4.56 17.89
C ALA A 628 22.76 -5.95 18.53
N GLU A 629 21.75 -6.51 19.21
CA GLU A 629 21.83 -7.78 19.94
C GLU A 629 22.95 -7.78 21.01
N ASP A 630 23.26 -6.59 21.55
CA ASP A 630 24.33 -6.37 22.54
C ASP A 630 23.80 -6.60 23.97
N LEU A 631 23.92 -7.84 24.43
CA LEU A 631 23.49 -8.25 25.76
C LEU A 631 24.20 -7.48 26.89
N ASP A 632 25.48 -7.16 26.74
CA ASP A 632 26.24 -6.53 27.82
C ASP A 632 25.78 -5.08 28.03
N THR A 633 25.59 -4.32 26.95
CA THR A 633 25.03 -2.96 27.03
C THR A 633 23.58 -2.96 27.51
N VAL A 634 22.76 -3.93 27.09
CA VAL A 634 21.40 -4.11 27.63
C VAL A 634 21.44 -4.30 29.15
N LEU A 635 22.35 -5.14 29.66
CA LEU A 635 22.43 -5.43 31.09
C LEU A 635 23.04 -4.29 31.92
N ASP A 636 23.91 -3.45 31.34
CA ASP A 636 24.37 -2.21 31.99
C ASP A 636 23.20 -1.24 32.27
N LEU A 637 22.11 -1.32 31.51
CA LEU A 637 20.96 -0.45 31.78
C LEU A 637 20.17 -0.86 33.03
N TYR A 638 20.37 -2.09 33.55
CA TYR A 638 19.73 -2.59 34.75
C TYR A 638 20.66 -2.50 35.96
N THR A 639 20.12 -2.27 37.16
CA THR A 639 20.90 -2.49 38.40
C THR A 639 21.00 -3.98 38.72
N THR A 640 22.11 -4.40 39.32
CA THR A 640 22.27 -5.76 39.86
C THR A 640 21.26 -6.09 40.97
N GLU A 641 20.67 -5.06 41.58
CA GLU A 641 19.62 -5.15 42.60
C GLU A 641 18.20 -5.22 42.00
N TYR A 642 18.07 -5.29 40.66
CA TYR A 642 16.78 -5.28 39.97
C TYR A 642 15.81 -6.30 40.58
N GLN A 643 14.57 -5.86 40.81
CA GLN A 643 13.48 -6.74 41.20
C GLN A 643 12.11 -6.22 40.72
N ASP A 644 11.33 -7.07 40.02
CA ASP A 644 9.97 -6.73 39.60
C ASP A 644 8.86 -7.17 40.58
N ALA A 645 7.61 -6.85 40.22
CA ALA A 645 6.43 -7.19 41.00
C ALA A 645 6.20 -8.71 41.15
N GLN A 646 6.78 -9.51 40.27
CA GLN A 646 6.74 -10.97 40.26
C GLN A 646 7.94 -11.59 40.99
N TRP A 647 8.81 -10.78 41.61
CA TRP A 647 10.03 -11.18 42.30
C TRP A 647 11.15 -11.70 41.39
N TRP A 648 11.08 -11.44 40.08
CA TRP A 648 12.20 -11.73 39.18
C TRP A 648 13.33 -10.75 39.42
N ARG A 649 14.56 -11.26 39.33
CA ARG A 649 15.79 -10.52 39.63
C ARG A 649 16.68 -10.36 38.40
N PHE A 650 17.75 -9.59 38.52
CA PHE A 650 18.72 -9.34 37.45
C PHE A 650 19.12 -10.59 36.62
N GLN A 651 19.33 -11.74 37.25
CA GLN A 651 19.70 -12.99 36.55
C GLN A 651 18.59 -13.51 35.61
N TYR A 652 17.32 -13.27 35.94
CA TYR A 652 16.19 -13.61 35.08
C TYR A 652 16.20 -12.74 33.81
N VAL A 653 16.36 -11.42 33.98
CA VAL A 653 16.46 -10.45 32.87
C VAL A 653 17.59 -10.85 31.92
N LYS A 654 18.77 -11.15 32.48
CA LYS A 654 19.93 -11.66 31.72
C LYS A 654 19.58 -12.89 30.90
N ARG A 655 18.98 -13.91 31.52
CA ARG A 655 18.69 -15.17 30.82
C ARG A 655 17.63 -14.98 29.73
N ALA A 656 16.64 -14.13 29.96
CA ALA A 656 15.57 -13.87 29.01
C ALA A 656 16.06 -13.12 27.77
N PHE A 657 16.84 -12.05 27.92
CA PHE A 657 17.46 -11.37 26.76
C PHE A 657 18.46 -12.26 26.04
N GLN A 658 19.30 -12.99 26.78
CA GLN A 658 20.23 -13.94 26.18
C GLN A 658 19.50 -14.97 25.31
N TRP A 659 18.44 -15.58 25.84
CA TRP A 659 17.66 -16.56 25.08
C TRP A 659 17.02 -15.94 23.82
N PHE A 660 16.55 -14.70 23.92
CA PHE A 660 15.98 -13.98 22.79
C PHE A 660 17.02 -13.76 21.68
N PHE A 661 18.20 -13.22 22.01
CA PHE A 661 19.26 -12.98 21.02
C PHE A 661 19.90 -14.27 20.47
N GLU A 662 19.89 -15.37 21.22
CA GLU A 662 20.34 -16.67 20.72
C GLU A 662 19.43 -17.23 19.61
N ARG A 663 18.20 -16.71 19.45
CA ARG A 663 17.17 -17.28 18.57
C ARG A 663 16.62 -16.31 17.53
N TYR A 664 16.53 -15.03 17.85
CA TYR A 664 15.94 -14.00 17.01
C TYR A 664 16.99 -12.98 16.64
N GLY A 665 17.03 -12.65 15.35
CA GLY A 665 17.82 -11.54 14.83
C GLY A 665 16.94 -10.37 14.38
N ALA A 666 17.57 -9.35 13.80
CA ALA A 666 16.90 -8.15 13.30
C ALA A 666 16.01 -7.52 14.38
N CYS A 667 16.55 -7.44 15.59
CA CYS A 667 15.83 -6.98 16.77
C CYS A 667 15.45 -5.49 16.66
N ARG A 668 14.27 -5.13 17.18
CA ARG A 668 13.73 -3.74 17.18
C ARG A 668 13.00 -3.43 18.48
N MET A 669 13.11 -2.19 18.95
CA MET A 669 12.32 -1.66 20.07
C MET A 669 11.47 -0.47 19.61
N ASP A 670 10.19 -0.73 19.33
CA ASP A 670 9.21 0.34 19.16
C ASP A 670 9.01 1.00 20.52
N ARG A 671 8.94 2.33 20.58
CA ARG A 671 8.78 3.02 21.86
C ARG A 671 8.09 4.37 21.76
N GLN A 672 7.43 4.76 22.85
CA GLN A 672 6.98 6.12 23.11
C GLN A 672 6.80 6.36 24.61
N ILE A 673 7.25 7.50 25.12
CA ILE A 673 6.99 7.90 26.51
C ILE A 673 5.55 8.41 26.63
N ARG A 674 4.81 7.84 27.59
CA ARG A 674 3.43 8.19 27.91
C ARG A 674 3.34 9.18 29.06
N GLU A 675 4.10 8.91 30.11
CA GLU A 675 3.94 9.60 31.38
C GLU A 675 5.26 9.63 32.13
N TRP A 676 5.46 10.73 32.85
CA TRP A 676 6.56 10.92 33.78
C TRP A 676 6.00 11.07 35.20
N ASP A 677 6.58 10.36 36.15
CA ASP A 677 6.24 10.43 37.56
C ASP A 677 7.52 10.69 38.37
N PHE A 678 7.65 11.94 38.82
CA PHE A 678 8.73 12.43 39.67
C PHE A 678 8.32 12.48 41.16
N SER A 679 7.17 11.92 41.55
CA SER A 679 6.64 12.05 42.92
C SER A 679 7.58 11.48 43.99
N ALA A 680 8.39 10.47 43.64
CA ALA A 680 9.38 9.86 44.52
C ALA A 680 10.77 10.51 44.43
N PHE A 681 11.02 11.42 43.50
CA PHE A 681 12.37 11.90 43.18
C PHE A 681 13.05 12.58 44.38
N ASP A 682 12.36 13.48 45.09
CA ASP A 682 12.95 14.21 46.22
C ASP A 682 13.16 13.32 47.47
N SER A 683 12.46 12.18 47.55
CA SER A 683 12.50 11.29 48.71
C SER A 683 13.44 10.09 48.56
N SER A 684 13.51 9.51 47.37
CA SER A 684 14.30 8.30 47.08
C SER A 684 15.23 8.44 45.87
N GLY A 685 15.20 9.58 45.16
CA GLY A 685 15.95 9.76 43.91
C GLY A 685 15.40 8.95 42.73
N GLN A 686 14.20 8.36 42.88
CA GLN A 686 13.58 7.53 41.87
C GLN A 686 12.70 8.34 40.92
N VAL A 687 12.76 7.98 39.64
CA VAL A 687 11.86 8.49 38.61
C VAL A 687 11.15 7.31 37.97
N ARG A 688 9.83 7.42 37.82
CA ARG A 688 9.02 6.45 37.09
C ARG A 688 8.66 7.02 35.73
N VAL A 689 8.80 6.21 34.69
CA VAL A 689 8.39 6.59 33.33
C VAL A 689 7.54 5.48 32.74
N LEU A 690 6.34 5.83 32.29
CA LEU A 690 5.47 4.92 31.56
C LEU A 690 5.85 4.99 30.09
N VAL A 691 6.16 3.85 29.50
CA VAL A 691 6.63 3.75 28.12
C VAL A 691 5.76 2.72 27.41
N TYR A 692 5.12 3.12 26.31
CA TYR A 692 4.75 2.13 25.30
C TYR A 692 6.06 1.58 24.74
N CYS A 693 6.29 0.28 24.85
CA CYS A 693 7.43 -0.36 24.21
C CYS A 693 7.04 -1.71 23.62
N ARG A 694 7.66 -2.07 22.50
CA ARG A 694 7.52 -3.38 21.89
C ARG A 694 8.86 -3.84 21.36
N PHE A 695 9.42 -4.84 22.02
CA PHE A 695 10.60 -5.55 21.61
C PHE A 695 10.18 -6.64 20.63
N SER A 696 10.79 -6.68 19.46
CA SER A 696 10.50 -7.69 18.44
C SER A 696 11.78 -8.20 17.81
N GLY A 697 11.71 -9.41 17.25
CA GLY A 697 12.81 -10.06 16.56
C GLY A 697 12.29 -11.18 15.67
N THR A 698 13.08 -11.54 14.67
CA THR A 698 12.69 -12.51 13.64
C THR A 698 13.67 -13.68 13.63
N ALA A 699 13.16 -14.90 13.75
CA ALA A 699 13.94 -16.12 13.58
C ALA A 699 14.02 -16.47 12.09
N ILE A 700 15.19 -16.89 11.61
CA ILE A 700 15.39 -17.32 10.22
C ILE A 700 14.39 -18.42 9.85
N SER A 701 14.20 -19.40 10.75
CA SER A 701 13.22 -20.46 10.59
C SER A 701 12.58 -20.89 11.92
N ASP A 702 11.48 -21.62 11.79
CA ASP A 702 10.92 -22.41 12.88
C ASP A 702 11.86 -23.58 13.27
N PRO A 703 11.60 -24.28 14.39
CA PRO A 703 12.43 -25.41 14.83
C PRO A 703 12.51 -26.57 13.81
N SER A 704 11.53 -26.72 12.92
CA SER A 704 11.59 -27.75 11.87
C SER A 704 12.46 -27.36 10.66
N GLY A 705 12.82 -26.08 10.55
CA GLY A 705 13.56 -25.53 9.41
C GLY A 705 12.72 -25.37 8.13
N ARG A 706 11.39 -25.53 8.23
CA ARG A 706 10.47 -25.55 7.08
C ARG A 706 9.72 -24.25 6.89
N ILE A 707 9.51 -23.48 7.96
CA ILE A 707 8.78 -22.22 7.94
C ILE A 707 9.77 -21.11 8.21
N GLY A 708 9.82 -20.08 7.37
CA GLY A 708 10.75 -18.96 7.53
C GLY A 708 10.18 -17.80 8.33
N GLN A 709 11.07 -16.94 8.83
CA GLN A 709 10.71 -15.63 9.41
C GLN A 709 9.62 -15.67 10.49
N THR A 710 9.81 -16.54 11.48
CA THR A 710 8.93 -16.57 12.65
C THR A 710 9.24 -15.38 13.55
N GLN A 711 8.26 -14.48 13.73
CA GLN A 711 8.42 -13.32 14.61
C GLN A 711 8.08 -13.68 16.05
N ALA A 712 8.86 -13.11 16.98
CA ALA A 712 8.51 -13.04 18.39
C ALA A 712 8.56 -11.59 18.86
N PHE A 713 7.78 -11.31 19.89
CA PHE A 713 7.73 -9.98 20.47
C PHE A 713 7.27 -10.00 21.92
N PHE A 714 7.61 -8.96 22.67
CA PHE A 714 7.14 -8.72 24.03
C PHE A 714 7.21 -7.21 24.36
N PRO A 715 6.41 -6.69 25.30
CA PRO A 715 5.32 -7.35 26.00
C PRO A 715 4.13 -7.71 25.09
N CYS A 716 3.37 -8.73 25.46
CA CYS A 716 2.17 -9.19 24.74
C CYS A 716 0.86 -8.66 25.33
N ASN A 717 0.93 -7.75 26.31
CA ASN A 717 -0.24 -7.12 26.90
C ASN A 717 -0.98 -6.20 25.89
N ASP A 718 -2.22 -5.85 26.21
CA ASP A 718 -3.13 -5.15 25.29
C ASP A 718 -2.66 -3.75 24.87
N THR A 719 -1.86 -3.06 25.71
CA THR A 719 -1.43 -1.67 25.48
C THR A 719 0.02 -1.57 24.98
N GLY A 720 0.83 -2.59 25.24
CA GLY A 720 2.29 -2.56 25.11
C GLY A 720 2.99 -1.65 26.12
N GLU A 721 2.33 -1.25 27.21
CA GLU A 721 2.87 -0.26 28.14
C GLU A 721 3.56 -0.91 29.34
N VAL A 722 4.69 -0.30 29.75
CA VAL A 722 5.53 -0.75 30.86
C VAL A 722 5.99 0.49 31.66
N TRP A 723 5.80 0.44 32.97
CA TRP A 723 6.44 1.38 33.88
C TRP A 723 7.89 0.97 34.11
N PHE A 724 8.82 1.89 33.87
CA PHE A 724 10.23 1.75 34.25
C PHE A 724 10.47 2.63 35.48
N THR A 725 10.98 2.03 36.56
CA THR A 725 11.48 2.78 37.72
C THR A 725 12.99 2.86 37.62
N LEU A 726 13.53 4.07 37.52
CA LEU A 726 14.95 4.33 37.40
C LEU A 726 15.47 5.10 38.61
N SER A 727 16.73 4.88 38.94
CA SER A 727 17.45 5.67 39.94
C SER A 727 18.90 5.92 39.49
N MET A 728 19.51 6.96 40.04
CA MET A 728 20.91 7.28 39.79
C MET A 728 21.81 6.34 40.62
N LYS A 729 22.56 5.45 39.96
CA LYS A 729 23.56 4.59 40.57
C LYS A 729 24.90 4.85 39.88
N GLU A 730 25.94 5.13 40.66
CA GLU A 730 27.28 5.40 40.11
C GLU A 730 27.30 6.54 39.07
N GLN A 731 26.48 7.58 39.28
CA GLN A 731 26.30 8.71 38.35
C GLN A 731 25.65 8.35 37.00
N VAL A 732 24.97 7.20 36.90
CA VAL A 732 24.22 6.79 35.72
C VAL A 732 22.82 6.33 36.11
N TRP A 733 21.81 6.71 35.31
CA TRP A 733 20.45 6.20 35.47
C TRP A 733 20.38 4.70 35.10
N ARG A 734 19.91 3.88 36.05
CA ARG A 734 19.72 2.42 35.89
C ARG A 734 18.29 2.01 36.24
N ILE A 735 17.79 1.01 35.54
CA ILE A 735 16.47 0.40 35.73
C ILE A 735 16.50 -0.48 36.98
N GLU A 736 15.73 -0.09 38.00
CA GLU A 736 15.54 -0.84 39.24
C GLU A 736 14.39 -1.83 39.18
N ARG A 737 13.35 -1.48 38.43
CA ARG A 737 12.11 -2.26 38.36
C ARG A 737 11.36 -1.95 37.07
N THR A 738 10.69 -2.95 36.50
CA THR A 738 9.67 -2.75 35.48
C THR A 738 8.33 -3.35 35.90
N GLU A 739 7.23 -2.74 35.46
CA GLU A 739 5.87 -3.22 35.69
C GLU A 739 5.01 -3.09 34.42
N PRO A 740 4.59 -4.20 33.78
CA PRO A 740 4.92 -5.60 34.11
C PRO A 740 6.41 -5.95 33.93
N SER A 741 6.79 -7.18 34.28
CA SER A 741 8.15 -7.72 34.10
C SER A 741 8.62 -7.59 32.66
N LEU A 742 9.80 -7.00 32.44
CA LEU A 742 10.39 -6.81 31.11
C LEU A 742 11.87 -7.20 31.13
N PRO A 743 12.29 -8.21 30.36
CA PRO A 743 11.50 -9.06 29.46
C PRO A 743 10.63 -10.08 30.22
N ASN A 744 9.66 -10.70 29.55
CA ASN A 744 8.83 -11.77 30.11
C ASN A 744 9.09 -13.09 29.35
N MET A 745 9.69 -14.08 30.02
CA MET A 745 9.99 -15.38 29.38
C MET A 745 8.75 -16.15 28.94
N ALA A 746 7.64 -16.08 29.69
CA ALA A 746 6.44 -16.83 29.32
C ALA A 746 5.88 -16.32 27.97
N GLU A 747 5.88 -15.01 27.77
CA GLU A 747 5.52 -14.40 26.49
C GLU A 747 6.50 -14.81 25.38
N ILE A 748 7.80 -14.75 25.64
CA ILE A 748 8.83 -15.17 24.69
C ILE A 748 8.69 -16.66 24.30
N LEU A 749 8.41 -17.54 25.26
CA LEU A 749 8.26 -18.98 25.04
C LEU A 749 6.94 -19.34 24.35
N SER A 750 5.91 -18.50 24.45
CA SER A 750 4.62 -18.73 23.79
C SER A 750 4.75 -18.87 22.26
N PHE A 751 5.72 -18.21 21.65
CA PHE A 751 6.02 -18.33 20.21
C PHE A 751 6.66 -19.67 19.81
N SER A 752 7.06 -20.48 20.80
CA SER A 752 7.58 -21.84 20.59
C SER A 752 6.58 -22.92 20.97
N ALA A 753 5.43 -22.56 21.54
CA ALA A 753 4.42 -23.51 21.97
C ALA A 753 3.61 -24.03 20.77
N GLY A 754 3.38 -25.33 20.71
CA GLY A 754 2.48 -25.94 19.74
C GLY A 754 1.00 -25.64 20.06
N PRO A 755 0.09 -25.81 19.09
CA PRO A 755 -1.35 -25.55 19.27
C PRO A 755 -2.03 -26.46 20.31
N TYR A 756 -1.37 -27.55 20.71
CA TYR A 756 -1.84 -28.48 21.73
C TYR A 756 -1.09 -28.33 23.07
N ASP A 757 -0.05 -27.50 23.10
CA ASP A 757 0.73 -27.24 24.31
C ASP A 757 -0.06 -26.27 25.18
N LYS A 758 -0.66 -26.80 26.25
CA LYS A 758 -1.31 -25.98 27.28
C LYS A 758 -0.25 -25.43 28.23
N PHE A 759 0.51 -24.44 27.79
CA PHE A 759 1.11 -23.52 28.75
C PHE A 759 -0.01 -22.63 29.26
N VAL A 760 -0.60 -22.98 30.41
CA VAL A 760 -1.48 -22.05 31.11
C VAL A 760 -0.61 -20.85 31.48
N PRO A 761 -0.93 -19.61 31.06
CA PRO A 761 -0.25 -18.42 31.53
C PRO A 761 -0.51 -18.32 33.03
N GLY A 762 0.41 -18.84 33.82
CA GLY A 762 0.46 -18.68 35.26
C GLY A 762 1.60 -17.72 35.58
N PRO A 763 1.61 -17.11 36.77
CA PRO A 763 2.88 -16.60 37.28
C PRO A 763 3.86 -17.78 37.27
N ASP A 764 5.05 -17.62 36.69
CA ASP A 764 6.17 -18.60 36.74
C ASP A 764 6.67 -18.88 38.18
N VAL A 765 5.84 -18.56 39.17
CA VAL A 765 5.93 -19.03 40.55
C VAL A 765 5.29 -20.41 40.58
N TYR A 766 6.13 -21.46 40.53
CA TYR A 766 5.77 -22.70 41.23
C TYR A 766 5.43 -22.28 42.67
N LYS A 767 4.14 -22.23 43.02
CA LYS A 767 3.71 -22.14 44.41
C LYS A 767 4.32 -23.37 45.08
N LYS A 768 5.33 -23.15 45.91
CA LYS A 768 5.82 -24.17 46.84
C LYS A 768 4.71 -24.57 47.81
#